data_AF-A0A925NC49-F1
#
_entry.id   AF-A0A925NC49-F1
#
_cell.length_a   1.000
_cell.length_b   1.000
_cell.length_c   1.000
_cell.angle_alpha   90.00
_cell.angle_beta   90.00
_cell.angle_gamma   90.00
#
_symmetry.space_group_name_H-M   'P 1'
#
loop_
_entity.id
_entity.type
_entity.pdbx_description
1 polymer ?
#
loop_
_entity_poly.entity_id
_entity_poly.type
_entity_poly.pdbx_seq_one_letter_code
_entity_poly.pdbx_strand_id
1 'polypeptide(L)'
;MLGLVTALLSGPAAAQAPSFAQFESGPVRPMAMSPDRSRLYVANTPNNTLDVFNIAGAAPQLVARVPVGLEPVAVAARNGNEVWVVNHLSDSVSVVDLSGTPRVVRTLLVGDEPRDIVFAGNPERAFITTAHRGQHRTDPSLSGVPGAGDPQLTTPSVGRADVWVFNTNNLGTAFGGLPQRIMSFFSDTPRALAVSPDRSTVYVAAFKSGNQTTTVLQPLVCQGFVSWLPCIGQNGKIMPGGNPGPKTNFEGKKAPEVGLIVKFNKATGKWEDELRRNWNNAVQFRLPDQDVFAVNANTLSQTATHSGVGTVLFNMVTNPVSGKVYVSNTEAINEARFEGPGTYAGHTVQGKLAQTRITVISGSTVSPRHLNKHIDYSKLPSNPGFDWTMKQHSLAMPLEMAITGDGRTLYVAAFSSSRIGVFDTAELESDSFNPRTASSRYIEVGGGGPSGLVLDEARGRLYVTTRFDNAVKVVDLASRATLVSVAMKNPEPASVTAGRPFLYDARRFSANGEASCASCHTFGDMDDLAWDLGNPDDRVTNNPITKNLSSALEVALGKLLFGVTSPVNGSDNANEFHPMKGPMTTQTLRGMRNSGAMHWRGDRATGIFGNSGTDSNLSFKNFAVAFEGLLGGTAPLTEAEMQTFANFQMPVMLPPNPIRKLDNSLTASQQRGHNFYTGSRPSDGIDVGPLGGLIPGQTAFTCEGCHRLDPAAGFFGTGGRSSFEGITQIVKIPQLRNMYQKVGMFGSPKVDFFRAADTGFVGNQVRGFGFVHDGAVDTLFRFFTAKVFDPQLTVGFPLVNPDGTRRDVVDFMMAFDSDLAPVVGQQVTLTATNAAAVSGRINLLLQRAQTPFTSKELGGATTECSLVVRVVEGGVSRGLVYNPAANAFVASDGSQRSEVAVRSLATVPGQEVTYTCAPPGSGSRIAFDS
;
A
#
# COMPACT_ATOMS: atom_id res chain seq x y z
N MET A 1 34.93 16.16 61.09
CA MET A 1 34.00 16.71 60.08
C MET A 1 34.10 15.84 58.83
N LEU A 2 33.15 14.92 58.64
CA LEU A 2 32.99 14.16 57.39
C LEU A 2 31.87 14.83 56.58
N GLY A 3 32.18 15.27 55.36
CA GLY A 3 31.19 15.76 54.40
C GLY A 3 30.95 14.71 53.33
N LEU A 4 29.70 14.24 53.23
CA LEU A 4 29.20 13.36 52.19
C LEU A 4 28.84 14.21 50.96
N VAL A 5 29.37 13.89 49.78
CA VAL A 5 28.92 14.45 48.50
C VAL A 5 28.13 13.37 47.76
N THR A 6 26.82 13.58 47.64
CA THR A 6 25.91 12.73 46.87
C THR A 6 25.91 13.19 45.41
N ALA A 7 26.44 12.39 44.50
CA ALA A 7 26.32 12.60 43.06
C ALA A 7 24.92 12.14 42.60
N LEU A 8 24.10 13.09 42.13
CA LEU A 8 22.83 12.79 41.45
C LEU A 8 23.12 12.32 40.03
N LEU A 9 22.92 11.02 39.76
CA LEU A 9 22.88 10.46 38.42
C LEU A 9 21.56 10.89 37.75
N SER A 10 21.62 11.85 36.83
CA SER A 10 20.53 12.12 35.89
C SER A 10 20.45 10.98 34.87
N GLY A 11 19.45 10.12 34.97
CA GLY A 11 19.14 9.14 33.92
C GLY A 11 18.77 9.82 32.60
N PRO A 12 18.94 9.16 31.45
CA PRO A 12 18.51 9.71 30.17
C PRO A 12 16.99 9.95 30.20
N ALA A 13 16.56 11.15 29.82
CA ALA A 13 15.15 11.44 29.66
C ALA A 13 14.54 10.45 28.66
N ALA A 14 13.45 9.77 29.05
CA ALA A 14 12.71 8.91 28.12
C ALA A 14 12.28 9.75 26.92
N ALA A 15 12.59 9.30 25.71
CA ALA A 15 12.17 9.99 24.49
C ALA A 15 10.64 9.95 24.41
N GLN A 16 10.00 11.10 24.21
CA GLN A 16 8.55 11.19 24.10
C GLN A 16 8.09 10.64 22.74
N ALA A 17 6.99 9.87 22.74
CA ALA A 17 6.33 9.43 21.51
C ALA A 17 5.98 10.63 20.60
N PRO A 18 6.07 10.50 19.26
CA PRO A 18 5.78 11.60 18.36
C PRO A 18 4.31 12.02 18.45
N SER A 19 4.04 13.33 18.39
CA SER A 19 2.68 13.88 18.43
C SER A 19 1.88 13.64 17.14
N PHE A 20 2.56 13.24 16.07
CA PHE A 20 1.98 12.93 14.77
C PHE A 20 2.58 11.63 14.22
N ALA A 21 1.72 10.65 13.92
CA ALA A 21 2.08 9.43 13.21
C ALA A 21 1.63 9.56 11.75
N GLN A 22 2.54 9.29 10.81
CA GLN A 22 2.28 9.42 9.38
C GLN A 22 2.01 8.05 8.73
N PHE A 23 0.90 7.94 7.99
CA PHE A 23 0.54 6.71 7.27
C PHE A 23 0.52 6.89 5.74
N GLU A 24 0.45 8.15 5.28
CA GLU A 24 0.43 8.49 3.86
C GLU A 24 -0.77 7.85 3.12
N SER A 25 -1.96 7.86 3.72
CA SER A 25 -3.16 7.29 3.09
C SER A 25 -3.57 8.08 1.85
N GLY A 26 -3.90 7.35 0.78
CA GLY A 26 -4.25 7.96 -0.51
C GLY A 26 -5.70 8.44 -0.57
N PRO A 27 -5.99 9.72 -0.89
CA PRO A 27 -7.35 10.23 -1.03
C PRO A 27 -8.11 9.51 -2.16
N VAL A 28 -9.42 9.33 -1.98
CA VAL A 28 -10.29 8.67 -2.97
C VAL A 28 -11.34 9.64 -3.49
N ARG A 29 -12.23 10.10 -2.61
CA ARG A 29 -13.28 11.12 -2.89
C ARG A 29 -13.34 12.09 -1.71
N PRO A 30 -12.31 12.93 -1.50
CA PRO A 30 -12.16 13.69 -0.26
C PRO A 30 -13.13 14.86 -0.14
N MET A 31 -14.01 15.11 -1.12
CA MET A 31 -15.01 16.18 -1.06
C MET A 31 -16.39 15.75 -1.51
N ALA A 32 -17.41 16.36 -0.92
CA ALA A 32 -18.80 16.28 -1.37
C ALA A 32 -19.52 17.62 -1.17
N MET A 33 -20.50 17.94 -2.01
CA MET A 33 -21.35 19.12 -1.86
C MET A 33 -22.71 18.72 -1.30
N SER A 34 -23.30 19.60 -0.48
CA SER A 34 -24.67 19.41 0.02
C SER A 34 -25.70 19.45 -1.12
N PRO A 35 -26.85 18.75 -1.00
CA PRO A 35 -27.87 18.75 -2.05
C PRO A 35 -28.41 20.14 -2.41
N ASP A 36 -28.49 21.05 -1.45
CA ASP A 36 -28.90 22.45 -1.63
C ASP A 36 -27.77 23.37 -2.15
N ARG A 37 -26.57 22.82 -2.38
CA ARG A 37 -25.37 23.53 -2.86
C ARG A 37 -24.96 24.71 -1.98
N SER A 38 -25.25 24.68 -0.68
CA SER A 38 -24.87 25.72 0.28
C SER A 38 -23.62 25.36 1.09
N ARG A 39 -23.26 24.08 1.16
CA ARG A 39 -22.12 23.56 1.94
C ARG A 39 -21.22 22.65 1.12
N LEU A 40 -19.94 22.67 1.46
CA LEU A 40 -18.91 21.74 0.99
C LEU A 40 -18.37 20.96 2.20
N TYR A 41 -18.28 19.66 2.06
CA TYR A 41 -17.80 18.71 3.05
C TYR A 41 -16.44 18.18 2.60
N VAL A 42 -15.44 18.25 3.47
CA VAL A 42 -14.06 17.90 3.10
C VAL A 42 -13.44 16.97 4.14
N ALA A 43 -12.97 15.80 3.70
CA ALA A 43 -12.18 14.90 4.52
C ALA A 43 -10.76 15.49 4.71
N ASN A 44 -10.46 15.97 5.91
CA ASN A 44 -9.15 16.48 6.28
C ASN A 44 -8.31 15.34 6.88
N THR A 45 -7.69 14.56 6.00
CA THR A 45 -6.91 13.35 6.35
C THR A 45 -5.90 13.58 7.48
N PRO A 46 -4.97 14.55 7.43
CA PRO A 46 -3.97 14.69 8.49
C PRO A 46 -4.56 15.13 9.84
N ASN A 47 -5.71 15.81 9.83
CA ASN A 47 -6.37 16.27 11.05
C ASN A 47 -7.38 15.27 11.63
N ASN A 48 -7.73 14.20 10.90
CA ASN A 48 -8.75 13.23 11.28
C ASN A 48 -10.14 13.89 11.49
N THR A 49 -10.49 14.83 10.62
CA THR A 49 -11.75 15.60 10.72
C THR A 49 -12.52 15.64 9.41
N LEU A 50 -13.82 15.81 9.53
CA LEU A 50 -14.69 16.36 8.49
C LEU A 50 -14.75 17.87 8.67
N ASP A 51 -14.21 18.62 7.71
CA ASP A 51 -14.31 20.08 7.66
C ASP A 51 -15.56 20.46 6.83
N VAL A 52 -16.42 21.30 7.40
CA VAL A 52 -17.67 21.75 6.78
C VAL A 52 -17.53 23.23 6.44
N PHE A 53 -17.63 23.56 5.15
CA PHE A 53 -17.56 24.92 4.65
C PHE A 53 -18.92 25.40 4.16
N ASN A 54 -19.30 26.64 4.49
CA ASN A 54 -20.33 27.38 3.77
C ASN A 54 -19.74 27.96 2.48
N ILE A 55 -20.42 27.73 1.35
CA ILE A 55 -19.98 28.14 0.01
C ILE A 55 -20.95 29.13 -0.67
N ALA A 56 -21.84 29.76 0.08
CA ALA A 56 -22.76 30.77 -0.44
C ALA A 56 -22.05 32.06 -0.91
N GLY A 57 -20.87 32.36 -0.34
CA GLY A 57 -20.07 33.56 -0.65
C GLY A 57 -19.03 33.35 -1.76
N ALA A 58 -18.10 34.30 -1.88
CA ALA A 58 -16.97 34.22 -2.81
C ALA A 58 -15.91 33.17 -2.40
N ALA A 59 -15.68 33.02 -1.10
CA ALA A 59 -14.70 32.11 -0.51
C ALA A 59 -15.37 31.12 0.44
N PRO A 60 -14.99 29.82 0.43
CA PRO A 60 -15.44 28.84 1.40
C PRO A 60 -15.15 29.31 2.83
N GLN A 61 -16.17 29.34 3.68
CA GLN A 61 -16.04 29.72 5.09
C GLN A 61 -16.20 28.46 5.96
N LEU A 62 -15.18 28.11 6.75
CA LEU A 62 -15.28 26.98 7.67
C LEU A 62 -16.35 27.28 8.73
N VAL A 63 -17.39 26.45 8.82
CA VAL A 63 -18.49 26.59 9.78
C VAL A 63 -18.48 25.53 10.87
N ALA A 64 -17.93 24.35 10.59
CA ALA A 64 -17.78 23.31 11.59
C ALA A 64 -16.60 22.40 11.24
N ARG A 65 -16.06 21.77 12.27
CA ARG A 65 -15.10 20.70 12.14
C ARG A 65 -15.49 19.57 13.07
N VAL A 66 -15.65 18.39 12.51
CA VAL A 66 -16.14 17.21 13.22
C VAL A 66 -15.03 16.18 13.30
N PRO A 67 -14.53 15.84 14.50
CA PRO A 67 -13.64 14.68 14.68
C PRO A 67 -14.31 13.39 14.21
N VAL A 68 -13.62 12.64 13.35
CA VAL A 68 -14.08 11.35 12.79
C VAL A 68 -13.06 10.26 13.10
N GLY A 69 -12.98 9.18 12.31
CA GLY A 69 -11.91 8.19 12.38
C GLY A 69 -10.58 8.69 11.85
N LEU A 70 -9.57 7.86 12.03
CA LEU A 70 -8.22 8.15 11.60
C LEU A 70 -8.08 7.96 10.08
N GLU A 71 -7.30 8.85 9.46
CA GLU A 71 -7.04 8.86 8.02
C GLU A 71 -8.34 8.86 7.18
N PRO A 72 -9.23 9.86 7.31
CA PRO A 72 -10.41 9.94 6.46
C PRO A 72 -10.01 10.22 4.99
N VAL A 73 -10.56 9.43 4.06
CA VAL A 73 -10.15 9.46 2.63
C VAL A 73 -11.31 9.68 1.65
N ALA A 74 -12.55 9.47 2.10
CA ALA A 74 -13.75 9.73 1.31
C ALA A 74 -14.90 10.28 2.15
N VAL A 75 -15.74 11.10 1.52
CA VAL A 75 -16.94 11.67 2.12
C VAL A 75 -18.11 11.61 1.13
N ALA A 76 -19.31 11.29 1.63
CA ALA A 76 -20.54 11.35 0.85
C ALA A 76 -21.66 12.03 1.67
N ALA A 77 -22.29 13.03 1.06
CA ALA A 77 -23.51 13.62 1.60
C ALA A 77 -24.69 12.71 1.22
N ARG A 78 -25.38 12.17 2.22
CA ARG A 78 -26.57 11.35 1.96
C ARG A 78 -27.79 12.22 1.74
N ASN A 79 -27.97 13.23 2.59
CA ASN A 79 -29.06 14.20 2.54
C ASN A 79 -28.58 15.55 3.13
N GLY A 80 -29.51 16.49 3.35
CA GLY A 80 -29.18 17.83 3.86
C GLY A 80 -28.58 17.86 5.28
N ASN A 81 -28.82 16.82 6.09
CA ASN A 81 -28.43 16.76 7.49
C ASN A 81 -27.51 15.57 7.85
N GLU A 82 -27.19 14.68 6.91
CA GLU A 82 -26.41 13.47 7.18
C GLU A 82 -25.27 13.30 6.18
N VAL A 83 -24.04 13.12 6.70
CA VAL A 83 -22.81 12.90 5.94
C VAL A 83 -22.09 11.66 6.45
N TRP A 84 -21.58 10.83 5.55
CA TRP A 84 -20.82 9.63 5.89
C TRP A 84 -19.37 9.81 5.48
N VAL A 85 -18.44 9.47 6.38
CA VAL A 85 -17.00 9.65 6.20
C VAL A 85 -16.28 8.32 6.35
N VAL A 86 -15.50 7.94 5.34
CA VAL A 86 -14.74 6.68 5.31
C VAL A 86 -13.37 6.92 5.92
N ASN A 87 -13.05 6.15 6.97
CA ASN A 87 -11.83 6.31 7.76
C ASN A 87 -10.89 5.13 7.51
N HIS A 88 -9.87 5.33 6.69
CA HIS A 88 -9.03 4.26 6.11
C HIS A 88 -8.26 3.47 7.17
N LEU A 89 -7.70 4.14 8.19
CA LEU A 89 -6.92 3.47 9.23
C LEU A 89 -7.80 2.91 10.36
N SER A 90 -8.98 3.51 10.55
CA SER A 90 -9.90 3.10 11.62
C SER A 90 -10.78 1.90 11.26
N ASP A 91 -10.69 1.38 10.04
CA ASP A 91 -11.57 0.33 9.50
C ASP A 91 -13.06 0.62 9.74
N SER A 92 -13.43 1.90 9.57
CA SER A 92 -14.73 2.40 9.99
C SER A 92 -15.32 3.45 9.05
N VAL A 93 -16.62 3.68 9.20
CA VAL A 93 -17.34 4.81 8.61
C VAL A 93 -18.02 5.61 9.72
N SER A 94 -17.77 6.92 9.76
CA SER A 94 -18.46 7.84 10.68
C SER A 94 -19.72 8.39 10.01
N VAL A 95 -20.89 8.18 10.65
CA VAL A 95 -22.14 8.85 10.28
C VAL A 95 -22.24 10.12 11.11
N VAL A 96 -22.25 11.26 10.42
CA VAL A 96 -22.27 12.60 11.00
C VAL A 96 -23.64 13.22 10.81
N ASP A 97 -24.25 13.62 11.92
CA ASP A 97 -25.45 14.46 11.93
C ASP A 97 -25.02 15.93 11.92
N LEU A 98 -25.65 16.72 11.05
CA LEU A 98 -25.43 18.15 10.88
C LEU A 98 -26.52 19.00 11.53
N SER A 99 -27.52 18.37 12.15
CA SER A 99 -28.54 19.07 12.94
C SER A 99 -27.93 19.57 14.26
N GLY A 100 -28.21 20.84 14.61
CA GLY A 100 -27.59 21.49 15.76
C GLY A 100 -26.07 21.61 15.61
N THR A 101 -25.32 21.16 16.62
CA THR A 101 -23.84 21.11 16.56
C THR A 101 -23.42 19.82 15.85
N PRO A 102 -22.70 19.90 14.71
CA PRO A 102 -22.31 18.72 13.96
C PRO A 102 -21.49 17.72 14.78
N ARG A 103 -21.85 16.43 14.72
CA ARG A 103 -21.22 15.37 15.52
C ARG A 103 -21.41 13.98 14.92
N VAL A 104 -20.54 13.05 15.30
CA VAL A 104 -20.69 11.63 14.96
C VAL A 104 -21.81 11.03 15.82
N VAL A 105 -22.83 10.48 15.16
CA VAL A 105 -23.96 9.79 15.83
C VAL A 105 -23.84 8.27 15.73
N ARG A 106 -22.99 7.78 14.82
CA ARG A 106 -22.73 6.36 14.64
C ARG A 106 -21.34 6.11 14.06
N THR A 107 -20.65 5.10 14.59
CA THR A 107 -19.50 4.47 13.92
C THR A 107 -19.95 3.14 13.36
N LEU A 108 -19.80 2.94 12.05
CA LEU A 108 -19.93 1.63 11.41
C LEU A 108 -18.55 1.00 11.33
N LEU A 109 -18.44 -0.30 11.63
CA LEU A 109 -17.21 -1.06 11.48
C LEU A 109 -17.30 -1.89 10.20
N VAL A 110 -16.22 -1.93 9.44
CA VAL A 110 -16.14 -2.62 8.16
C VAL A 110 -14.83 -3.42 8.07
N GLY A 111 -14.51 -3.97 6.89
CA GLY A 111 -13.23 -4.63 6.65
C GLY A 111 -12.06 -3.65 6.62
N ASP A 112 -10.86 -4.22 6.57
CA ASP A 112 -9.58 -3.48 6.54
C ASP A 112 -9.50 -2.51 5.35
N GLU A 113 -8.85 -1.36 5.55
CA GLU A 113 -8.58 -0.34 4.53
C GLU A 113 -9.83 0.10 3.72
N PRO A 114 -10.90 0.61 4.37
CA PRO A 114 -12.04 1.13 3.64
C PRO A 114 -11.65 2.39 2.84
N ARG A 115 -12.19 2.54 1.62
CA ARG A 115 -11.70 3.53 0.66
C ARG A 115 -12.76 4.47 0.10
N ASP A 116 -13.86 3.95 -0.44
CA ASP A 116 -14.91 4.75 -1.04
C ASP A 116 -16.31 4.36 -0.57
N ILE A 117 -17.25 5.28 -0.74
CA ILE A 117 -18.67 5.10 -0.43
C ILE A 117 -19.56 5.76 -1.50
N VAL A 118 -20.62 5.05 -1.90
CA VAL A 118 -21.73 5.62 -2.71
C VAL A 118 -23.09 5.18 -2.19
N PHE A 119 -24.12 5.97 -2.51
CA PHE A 119 -25.52 5.64 -2.22
C PHE A 119 -26.26 5.28 -3.51
N ALA A 120 -26.91 4.11 -3.55
CA ALA A 120 -27.64 3.64 -4.74
C ALA A 120 -28.82 2.71 -4.38
N GLY A 121 -29.66 2.42 -5.38
CA GLY A 121 -30.81 1.52 -5.26
C GLY A 121 -32.08 2.16 -4.66
N ASN A 122 -33.16 1.40 -4.73
CA ASN A 122 -34.46 1.67 -4.12
C ASN A 122 -34.98 0.38 -3.44
N PRO A 123 -35.04 0.31 -2.09
CA PRO A 123 -34.65 1.37 -1.14
C PRO A 123 -33.15 1.71 -1.23
N GLU A 124 -32.79 2.93 -0.84
CA GLU A 124 -31.40 3.41 -0.86
C GLU A 124 -30.50 2.58 0.07
N ARG A 125 -29.31 2.26 -0.42
CA ARG A 125 -28.27 1.51 0.30
C ARG A 125 -26.93 2.23 0.19
N ALA A 126 -26.09 2.08 1.21
CA ALA A 126 -24.70 2.48 1.15
C ALA A 126 -23.82 1.30 0.71
N PHE A 127 -22.91 1.55 -0.23
CA PHE A 127 -21.92 0.58 -0.71
C PHE A 127 -20.54 1.11 -0.31
N ILE A 128 -19.75 0.32 0.42
CA ILE A 128 -18.43 0.72 0.96
C ILE A 128 -17.38 -0.31 0.55
N THR A 129 -16.32 0.11 -0.14
CA THR A 129 -15.21 -0.79 -0.54
C THR A 129 -14.24 -1.03 0.59
N THR A 130 -13.84 -2.30 0.82
CA THR A 130 -12.80 -2.69 1.78
C THR A 130 -11.93 -3.82 1.22
N ALA A 131 -10.78 -4.06 1.84
CA ALA A 131 -10.07 -5.32 1.62
C ALA A 131 -10.86 -6.52 2.15
N HIS A 132 -10.62 -7.69 1.53
CA HIS A 132 -11.17 -8.97 1.96
C HIS A 132 -10.40 -9.55 3.16
N ARG A 133 -10.37 -8.79 4.25
CA ARG A 133 -9.72 -9.09 5.53
C ARG A 133 -10.18 -8.07 6.57
N GLY A 134 -9.56 -8.07 7.75
CA GLY A 134 -9.91 -7.16 8.85
C GLY A 134 -10.70 -7.87 9.95
N GLN A 135 -10.48 -7.44 11.19
CA GLN A 135 -10.97 -8.13 12.39
C GLN A 135 -12.50 -8.14 12.49
N HIS A 136 -13.20 -7.16 11.90
CA HIS A 136 -14.66 -7.12 11.97
C HIS A 136 -15.34 -8.09 10.98
N ARG A 137 -14.67 -8.50 9.89
CA ARG A 137 -15.24 -9.42 8.88
C ARG A 137 -15.64 -10.78 9.46
N THR A 138 -14.92 -11.22 10.50
CA THR A 138 -15.13 -12.50 11.20
C THR A 138 -15.83 -12.32 12.55
N ASP A 139 -16.30 -11.12 12.88
CA ASP A 139 -16.91 -10.85 14.18
C ASP A 139 -18.22 -11.65 14.35
N PRO A 140 -18.48 -12.26 15.53
CA PRO A 140 -19.69 -13.05 15.76
C PRO A 140 -21.01 -12.29 15.51
N SER A 141 -21.00 -10.95 15.65
CA SER A 141 -22.16 -10.12 15.35
C SER A 141 -22.59 -10.15 13.87
N LEU A 142 -21.73 -10.64 12.97
CA LEU A 142 -21.99 -10.79 11.54
C LEU A 142 -22.29 -12.23 11.11
N SER A 143 -22.45 -13.18 12.04
CA SER A 143 -22.63 -14.62 11.73
C SER A 143 -23.81 -14.94 10.79
N GLY A 144 -24.83 -14.09 10.73
CA GLY A 144 -25.97 -14.21 9.81
C GLY A 144 -25.85 -13.38 8.51
N VAL A 145 -24.78 -12.62 8.32
CA VAL A 145 -24.60 -11.75 7.15
C VAL A 145 -23.99 -12.55 5.99
N PRO A 146 -24.65 -12.62 4.82
CA PRO A 146 -24.07 -13.27 3.65
C PRO A 146 -22.75 -12.60 3.23
N GLY A 147 -21.69 -13.41 3.09
CA GLY A 147 -20.35 -12.97 2.72
C GLY A 147 -19.40 -12.64 3.88
N ALA A 148 -19.90 -12.58 5.12
CA ALA A 148 -19.05 -12.50 6.31
C ALA A 148 -18.38 -13.85 6.62
N GLY A 149 -17.37 -13.84 7.49
CA GLY A 149 -16.68 -15.06 7.95
C GLY A 149 -15.20 -15.11 7.60
N ASP A 150 -14.66 -16.31 7.40
CA ASP A 150 -13.23 -16.54 7.10
C ASP A 150 -12.87 -15.96 5.71
N PRO A 151 -11.83 -15.10 5.60
CA PRO A 151 -11.35 -14.56 4.32
C PRO A 151 -10.58 -15.56 3.45
N GLN A 152 -10.34 -16.78 3.92
CA GLN A 152 -9.73 -17.86 3.14
C GLN A 152 -8.43 -17.41 2.44
N LEU A 153 -7.54 -16.77 3.21
CA LEU A 153 -6.34 -16.12 2.67
C LEU A 153 -5.42 -17.10 1.94
N THR A 154 -5.44 -18.38 2.27
CA THR A 154 -4.59 -19.40 1.63
C THR A 154 -5.34 -20.26 0.62
N THR A 155 -6.56 -19.89 0.24
CA THR A 155 -7.37 -20.65 -0.72
C THR A 155 -7.23 -20.04 -2.13
N PRO A 156 -6.87 -20.83 -3.15
CA PRO A 156 -6.83 -20.39 -4.54
C PRO A 156 -8.20 -19.95 -5.04
N SER A 157 -8.21 -19.10 -6.08
CA SER A 157 -9.45 -18.73 -6.78
C SER A 157 -10.52 -18.04 -5.91
N VAL A 158 -10.13 -17.44 -4.77
CA VAL A 158 -10.98 -16.58 -3.94
C VAL A 158 -10.84 -15.12 -4.38
N GLY A 159 -11.97 -14.45 -4.61
CA GLY A 159 -12.01 -13.01 -4.86
C GLY A 159 -11.74 -12.20 -3.59
N ARG A 160 -10.96 -11.13 -3.69
CA ARG A 160 -10.41 -10.38 -2.54
C ARG A 160 -10.82 -8.91 -2.51
N ALA A 161 -11.82 -8.54 -3.31
CA ALA A 161 -12.37 -7.21 -3.37
C ALA A 161 -13.73 -7.16 -2.66
N ASP A 162 -13.81 -6.61 -1.44
CA ASP A 162 -15.07 -6.58 -0.68
C ASP A 162 -15.83 -5.25 -0.84
N VAL A 163 -17.16 -5.35 -0.95
CA VAL A 163 -18.10 -4.23 -0.83
C VAL A 163 -19.14 -4.54 0.23
N TRP A 164 -19.14 -3.73 1.29
CA TRP A 164 -20.09 -3.82 2.40
C TRP A 164 -21.33 -3.00 2.06
N VAL A 165 -22.51 -3.63 2.18
CA VAL A 165 -23.78 -3.01 1.81
C VAL A 165 -24.64 -2.81 3.05
N PHE A 166 -24.95 -1.55 3.39
CA PHE A 166 -25.80 -1.21 4.54
C PHE A 166 -27.16 -0.70 4.10
N ASN A 167 -28.21 -1.09 4.85
CA ASN A 167 -29.50 -0.42 4.75
C ASN A 167 -29.38 0.94 5.42
N THR A 168 -29.50 1.96 4.60
CA THR A 168 -29.24 3.34 4.97
C THR A 168 -30.29 3.85 5.98
N ASN A 169 -31.51 3.32 5.95
CA ASN A 169 -32.59 3.63 6.91
C ASN A 169 -32.62 2.73 8.15
N ASN A 170 -31.81 1.67 8.21
CA ASN A 170 -31.75 0.76 9.35
C ASN A 170 -30.36 0.11 9.44
N LEU A 171 -29.50 0.71 10.28
CA LEU A 171 -28.13 0.24 10.51
C LEU A 171 -28.05 -0.91 11.52
N GLY A 172 -29.18 -1.39 12.05
CA GLY A 172 -29.24 -2.46 13.04
C GLY A 172 -28.70 -2.08 14.42
N THR A 173 -28.80 -3.04 15.35
CA THR A 173 -28.41 -2.87 16.76
C THR A 173 -27.00 -3.39 17.10
N ALA A 174 -26.35 -4.10 16.17
CA ALA A 174 -24.98 -4.57 16.34
C ALA A 174 -24.02 -3.39 16.56
N PHE A 175 -23.02 -3.51 17.42
CA PHE A 175 -22.17 -2.37 17.82
C PHE A 175 -21.42 -1.71 16.66
N GLY A 176 -21.07 -2.46 15.60
CA GLY A 176 -20.47 -1.95 14.35
C GLY A 176 -21.47 -1.66 13.23
N GLY A 177 -22.76 -1.82 13.49
CA GLY A 177 -23.80 -1.82 12.46
C GLY A 177 -23.98 -3.20 11.84
N LEU A 178 -25.13 -3.44 11.21
CA LEU A 178 -25.44 -4.71 10.56
C LEU A 178 -25.58 -4.49 9.05
N PRO A 179 -24.57 -4.87 8.25
CA PRO A 179 -24.69 -4.85 6.79
C PRO A 179 -25.73 -5.89 6.33
N GLN A 180 -26.39 -5.59 5.21
CA GLN A 180 -27.29 -6.54 4.53
C GLN A 180 -26.50 -7.67 3.86
N ARG A 181 -25.30 -7.36 3.36
CA ARG A 181 -24.42 -8.28 2.62
C ARG A 181 -23.00 -7.73 2.55
N ILE A 182 -22.03 -8.63 2.50
CA ILE A 182 -20.67 -8.34 2.03
C ILE A 182 -20.53 -9.03 0.66
N MET A 183 -20.27 -8.26 -0.38
CA MET A 183 -20.07 -8.76 -1.74
C MET A 183 -18.59 -8.87 -2.02
N SER A 184 -18.11 -10.04 -2.47
CA SER A 184 -16.70 -10.25 -2.82
C SER A 184 -16.56 -10.44 -4.33
N PHE A 185 -15.69 -9.65 -4.96
CA PHE A 185 -15.41 -9.72 -6.40
C PHE A 185 -14.05 -10.36 -6.67
N PHE A 186 -13.93 -11.00 -7.84
CA PHE A 186 -12.74 -11.75 -8.24
C PHE A 186 -11.62 -10.82 -8.73
N SER A 187 -11.08 -10.02 -7.82
CA SER A 187 -9.89 -9.19 -7.99
C SER A 187 -9.25 -8.93 -6.64
N ASP A 188 -8.19 -8.13 -6.60
CA ASP A 188 -7.62 -7.60 -5.37
C ASP A 188 -8.49 -6.46 -4.80
N THR A 189 -8.15 -6.01 -3.59
CA THR A 189 -8.77 -4.93 -2.81
C THR A 189 -9.34 -3.82 -3.71
N PRO A 190 -10.64 -3.46 -3.59
CA PRO A 190 -11.24 -2.44 -4.43
C PRO A 190 -10.80 -1.04 -3.96
N ARG A 191 -11.02 -0.03 -4.81
CA ARG A 191 -10.78 1.38 -4.44
C ARG A 191 -11.99 2.25 -4.66
N ALA A 192 -12.44 2.38 -5.90
CA ALA A 192 -13.42 3.37 -6.27
C ALA A 192 -14.77 2.75 -6.60
N LEU A 193 -15.83 3.51 -6.35
CA LEU A 193 -17.20 3.21 -6.73
C LEU A 193 -17.74 4.31 -7.64
N ALA A 194 -18.61 3.94 -8.58
CA ALA A 194 -19.42 4.86 -9.37
C ALA A 194 -20.85 4.36 -9.47
N VAL A 195 -21.79 5.24 -9.77
CA VAL A 195 -23.23 4.92 -9.83
C VAL A 195 -23.76 5.30 -11.21
N SER A 196 -24.63 4.46 -11.79
CA SER A 196 -25.33 4.79 -13.03
C SER A 196 -26.30 5.98 -12.84
N PRO A 197 -26.66 6.73 -13.89
CA PRO A 197 -27.54 7.89 -13.75
C PRO A 197 -28.90 7.58 -13.13
N ASP A 198 -29.44 6.38 -13.39
CA ASP A 198 -30.70 5.88 -12.82
C ASP A 198 -30.55 5.32 -11.38
N ARG A 199 -29.33 5.30 -10.84
CA ARG A 199 -28.95 4.76 -9.53
C ARG A 199 -29.26 3.27 -9.33
N SER A 200 -29.50 2.53 -10.41
CA SER A 200 -29.80 1.09 -10.35
C SER A 200 -28.55 0.22 -10.40
N THR A 201 -27.41 0.76 -10.87
CA THR A 201 -26.14 0.05 -11.01
C THR A 201 -25.03 0.75 -10.22
N VAL A 202 -24.26 -0.04 -9.47
CA VAL A 202 -23.00 0.37 -8.84
C VAL A 202 -21.84 -0.30 -9.58
N TYR A 203 -20.86 0.49 -10.00
CA TYR A 203 -19.60 0.00 -10.54
C TYR A 203 -18.55 -0.08 -9.43
N VAL A 204 -17.77 -1.16 -9.42
CA VAL A 204 -16.71 -1.42 -8.43
C VAL A 204 -15.38 -1.59 -9.16
N ALA A 205 -14.37 -0.79 -8.84
CA ALA A 205 -13.03 -0.90 -9.41
C ALA A 205 -12.05 -1.57 -8.44
N ALA A 206 -11.32 -2.57 -8.92
CA ALA A 206 -10.13 -3.12 -8.27
C ALA A 206 -9.05 -2.04 -8.17
N PHE A 207 -8.33 -1.92 -7.04
CA PHE A 207 -7.28 -0.91 -6.93
C PHE A 207 -6.05 -1.29 -7.75
N LYS A 208 -5.51 -2.49 -7.49
CA LYS A 208 -4.30 -3.01 -8.12
C LYS A 208 -4.68 -4.31 -8.80
N SER A 209 -5.21 -4.21 -10.01
CA SER A 209 -5.70 -5.37 -10.75
C SER A 209 -4.56 -6.22 -11.34
N GLY A 210 -3.38 -5.61 -11.47
CA GLY A 210 -2.25 -6.19 -12.19
C GLY A 210 -2.34 -5.90 -13.68
N ASN A 211 -1.42 -6.45 -14.46
CA ASN A 211 -1.34 -6.24 -15.91
C ASN A 211 -1.04 -7.52 -16.67
N GLN A 212 -1.54 -8.64 -16.12
CA GLN A 212 -1.33 -9.98 -16.66
C GLN A 212 0.15 -10.39 -16.78
N THR A 213 0.99 -9.95 -15.85
CA THR A 213 2.39 -10.38 -15.75
C THR A 213 2.61 -11.31 -14.56
N THR A 214 3.65 -12.14 -14.65
CA THR A 214 4.16 -12.98 -13.56
C THR A 214 5.65 -13.27 -13.76
N THR A 215 6.30 -13.87 -12.76
CA THR A 215 7.70 -14.27 -12.81
C THR A 215 7.84 -15.77 -13.03
N VAL A 216 8.75 -16.16 -13.92
CA VAL A 216 9.25 -17.54 -14.04
C VAL A 216 10.42 -17.74 -13.07
N LEU A 217 10.32 -18.79 -12.25
CA LEU A 217 11.38 -19.22 -11.33
C LEU A 217 12.71 -19.47 -12.07
N GLN A 218 13.82 -18.95 -11.53
CA GLN A 218 15.16 -19.13 -12.12
C GLN A 218 15.50 -20.59 -12.49
N PRO A 219 15.21 -21.61 -11.65
CA PRO A 219 15.51 -23.01 -11.99
C PRO A 219 14.77 -23.58 -13.22
N LEU A 220 13.78 -22.86 -13.75
CA LEU A 220 13.08 -23.22 -15.00
C LEU A 220 13.63 -22.50 -16.22
N VAL A 221 14.42 -21.44 -16.04
CA VAL A 221 15.11 -20.78 -17.15
C VAL A 221 16.29 -21.66 -17.55
N CYS A 222 16.48 -21.91 -18.86
CA CYS A 222 17.61 -22.72 -19.31
C CYS A 222 18.93 -22.04 -18.91
N GLN A 223 19.91 -22.85 -18.53
CA GLN A 223 21.18 -22.33 -18.03
C GLN A 223 21.88 -21.42 -19.07
N GLY A 224 22.29 -20.24 -18.63
CA GLY A 224 23.03 -19.29 -19.45
C GLY A 224 22.15 -18.33 -20.23
N PHE A 225 22.81 -17.56 -21.10
CA PHE A 225 22.20 -16.48 -21.87
C PHE A 225 21.99 -16.87 -23.34
N VAL A 226 21.78 -18.16 -23.61
CA VAL A 226 21.47 -18.68 -24.96
C VAL A 226 19.95 -18.73 -25.11
N SER A 227 19.37 -17.61 -25.56
CA SER A 227 17.92 -17.42 -25.57
C SER A 227 17.16 -18.24 -26.62
N TRP A 228 17.84 -18.78 -27.62
CA TRP A 228 17.21 -19.52 -28.73
C TRP A 228 17.28 -21.04 -28.59
N LEU A 229 18.01 -21.58 -27.62
CA LEU A 229 18.24 -23.02 -27.46
C LEU A 229 17.34 -23.59 -26.35
N PRO A 230 16.31 -24.40 -26.67
CA PRO A 230 15.43 -24.98 -25.67
C PRO A 230 16.15 -26.00 -24.77
N CYS A 231 15.60 -26.23 -23.58
CA CYS A 231 16.05 -27.25 -22.64
C CYS A 231 14.85 -27.95 -21.97
N ILE A 232 15.12 -29.06 -21.26
CA ILE A 232 14.14 -29.65 -20.34
C ILE A 232 14.30 -28.97 -18.98
N GLY A 233 13.27 -28.24 -18.53
CA GLY A 233 13.24 -27.62 -17.21
C GLY A 233 13.08 -28.65 -16.09
N GLN A 234 13.29 -28.24 -14.84
CA GLN A 234 13.19 -29.12 -13.66
C GLN A 234 11.79 -29.73 -13.45
N ASN A 235 10.76 -29.15 -14.07
CA ASN A 235 9.42 -29.72 -14.11
C ASN A 235 9.21 -30.80 -15.20
N GLY A 236 10.27 -31.20 -15.91
CA GLY A 236 10.23 -32.20 -16.98
C GLY A 236 9.63 -31.69 -18.30
N LYS A 237 9.36 -30.38 -18.43
CA LYS A 237 8.78 -29.78 -19.64
C LYS A 237 9.81 -28.97 -20.42
N ILE A 238 9.55 -28.77 -21.71
CA ILE A 238 10.42 -27.96 -22.57
C ILE A 238 10.27 -26.48 -22.20
N MET A 239 11.41 -25.82 -21.99
CA MET A 239 11.56 -24.39 -21.78
C MET A 239 12.22 -23.78 -23.02
N PRO A 240 11.84 -22.56 -23.44
CA PRO A 240 12.20 -22.07 -24.77
C PRO A 240 13.65 -21.58 -24.90
N GLY A 241 14.35 -21.38 -23.79
CA GLY A 241 15.78 -21.05 -23.78
C GLY A 241 16.20 -20.28 -22.54
N GLY A 242 17.45 -19.80 -22.55
CA GLY A 242 18.04 -19.10 -21.41
C GLY A 242 17.60 -17.64 -21.26
N ASN A 243 18.24 -16.91 -20.36
CA ASN A 243 17.95 -15.49 -20.17
C ASN A 243 18.21 -14.69 -21.46
N PRO A 244 17.36 -13.69 -21.81
CA PRO A 244 17.54 -12.89 -23.02
C PRO A 244 18.84 -12.07 -23.08
N GLY A 245 19.46 -11.80 -21.92
CA GLY A 245 20.70 -11.02 -21.83
C GLY A 245 20.51 -9.58 -21.35
N PRO A 246 21.62 -8.80 -21.35
CA PRO A 246 22.97 -9.21 -21.73
C PRO A 246 23.65 -10.18 -20.75
N LYS A 247 24.62 -10.97 -21.23
CA LYS A 247 25.37 -11.96 -20.43
C LYS A 247 26.38 -11.36 -19.45
N THR A 248 26.72 -10.10 -19.65
CA THR A 248 27.69 -9.33 -18.86
C THR A 248 27.17 -7.91 -18.64
N ASN A 249 27.77 -7.16 -17.72
CA ASN A 249 27.66 -5.69 -17.73
C ASN A 249 28.64 -5.07 -18.74
N PHE A 250 28.66 -3.74 -18.84
CA PHE A 250 29.56 -3.01 -19.74
C PHE A 250 31.05 -3.23 -19.45
N GLU A 251 31.42 -3.65 -18.24
CA GLU A 251 32.80 -4.00 -17.85
C GLU A 251 33.20 -5.45 -18.20
N GLY A 252 32.29 -6.21 -18.82
CA GLY A 252 32.51 -7.63 -19.13
C GLY A 252 32.37 -8.57 -17.92
N LYS A 253 31.87 -8.09 -16.78
CA LYS A 253 31.58 -8.93 -15.61
C LYS A 253 30.33 -9.74 -15.85
N LYS A 254 30.38 -11.04 -15.55
CA LYS A 254 29.29 -11.99 -15.84
C LYS A 254 28.08 -11.68 -14.97
N ALA A 255 26.91 -11.62 -15.59
CA ALA A 255 25.64 -11.44 -14.88
C ALA A 255 25.23 -12.73 -14.14
N PRO A 256 24.58 -12.62 -12.96
CA PRO A 256 23.96 -13.76 -12.30
C PRO A 256 22.82 -14.35 -13.13
N GLU A 257 22.62 -15.66 -13.03
CA GLU A 257 21.44 -16.33 -13.59
C GLU A 257 20.20 -15.93 -12.76
N VAL A 258 19.11 -15.54 -13.41
CA VAL A 258 17.92 -15.00 -12.74
C VAL A 258 16.63 -15.48 -13.39
N GLY A 259 15.52 -15.36 -12.68
CA GLY A 259 14.19 -15.53 -13.26
C GLY A 259 13.90 -14.46 -14.32
N LEU A 260 12.73 -14.52 -14.93
CA LEU A 260 12.29 -13.51 -15.91
C LEU A 260 10.79 -13.25 -15.80
N ILE A 261 10.37 -12.04 -16.18
CA ILE A 261 8.97 -11.66 -16.22
C ILE A 261 8.37 -12.13 -17.55
N VAL A 262 7.17 -12.69 -17.49
CA VAL A 262 6.34 -13.04 -18.65
C VAL A 262 5.00 -12.34 -18.57
N LYS A 263 4.45 -11.96 -19.72
CA LYS A 263 3.14 -11.34 -19.87
C LYS A 263 2.22 -12.24 -20.68
N PHE A 264 0.97 -12.38 -20.25
CA PHE A 264 -0.01 -13.17 -21.01
C PHE A 264 -0.48 -12.39 -22.24
N ASN A 265 -0.25 -12.96 -23.42
CA ASN A 265 -0.72 -12.42 -24.68
C ASN A 265 -2.07 -13.07 -25.06
N LYS A 266 -3.15 -12.30 -24.92
CA LYS A 266 -4.52 -12.74 -25.24
C LYS A 266 -4.70 -13.17 -26.71
N ALA A 267 -3.95 -12.56 -27.65
CA ALA A 267 -4.07 -12.87 -29.07
C ALA A 267 -3.46 -14.24 -29.43
N THR A 268 -2.37 -14.62 -28.75
CA THR A 268 -1.67 -15.89 -29.00
C THR A 268 -2.05 -16.99 -28.01
N GLY A 269 -2.66 -16.64 -26.87
CA GLY A 269 -2.97 -17.55 -25.77
C GLY A 269 -1.72 -18.05 -25.03
N LYS A 270 -0.63 -17.26 -25.06
CA LYS A 270 0.68 -17.64 -24.54
C LYS A 270 1.18 -16.67 -23.48
N TRP A 271 1.84 -17.21 -22.47
CA TRP A 271 2.76 -16.48 -21.61
C TRP A 271 4.04 -16.21 -22.40
N GLU A 272 4.36 -14.95 -22.62
CA GLU A 272 5.44 -14.49 -23.48
C GLU A 272 6.43 -13.62 -22.69
N ASP A 273 7.73 -13.82 -22.91
CA ASP A 273 8.75 -12.87 -22.47
C ASP A 273 8.96 -11.75 -23.51
N GLU A 274 9.92 -10.87 -23.28
CA GLU A 274 10.25 -9.76 -24.19
C GLU A 274 10.61 -10.22 -25.62
N LEU A 275 11.10 -11.46 -25.77
CA LEU A 275 11.44 -12.07 -27.07
C LEU A 275 10.26 -12.81 -27.71
N ARG A 276 9.06 -12.74 -27.12
CA ARG A 276 7.84 -13.44 -27.56
C ARG A 276 7.96 -14.97 -27.52
N ARG A 277 8.82 -15.51 -26.66
CA ARG A 277 8.98 -16.96 -26.49
C ARG A 277 7.84 -17.53 -25.63
N ASN A 278 7.42 -18.76 -25.90
CA ASN A 278 6.30 -19.40 -25.19
C ASN A 278 6.74 -20.04 -23.87
N TRP A 279 6.24 -19.50 -22.76
CA TRP A 279 6.51 -19.95 -21.39
C TRP A 279 5.30 -20.62 -20.71
N ASN A 280 4.28 -21.05 -21.47
CA ASN A 280 3.10 -21.74 -20.90
C ASN A 280 3.46 -22.92 -20.00
N ASN A 281 4.57 -23.62 -20.27
CA ASN A 281 5.02 -24.74 -19.46
C ASN A 281 5.51 -24.35 -18.06
N ALA A 282 5.78 -23.06 -17.81
CA ALA A 282 6.28 -22.55 -16.54
C ALA A 282 5.20 -21.89 -15.66
N VAL A 283 4.01 -21.61 -16.20
CA VAL A 283 2.93 -20.92 -15.48
C VAL A 283 1.74 -21.85 -15.25
N GLN A 284 1.32 -21.99 -13.99
CA GLN A 284 0.30 -22.96 -13.55
C GLN A 284 -1.06 -22.32 -13.25
N PHE A 285 -1.34 -21.13 -13.80
CA PHE A 285 -2.58 -20.40 -13.55
C PHE A 285 -2.98 -19.48 -14.71
N ARG A 286 -4.18 -18.92 -14.62
CA ARG A 286 -4.70 -17.83 -15.48
C ARG A 286 -4.79 -16.54 -14.69
N LEU A 287 -4.50 -15.41 -15.33
CA LEU A 287 -4.81 -14.06 -14.82
C LEU A 287 -5.90 -13.44 -15.69
N PRO A 288 -7.18 -13.56 -15.29
CA PRO A 288 -8.28 -13.04 -16.09
C PRO A 288 -8.31 -11.51 -16.15
N ASP A 289 -7.62 -10.82 -15.22
CA ASP A 289 -7.50 -9.35 -15.23
C ASP A 289 -8.88 -8.68 -15.10
N GLN A 290 -9.65 -9.07 -14.08
CA GLN A 290 -11.00 -8.54 -13.86
C GLN A 290 -10.88 -7.24 -13.05
N ASP A 291 -11.15 -6.12 -13.70
CA ASP A 291 -10.79 -4.80 -13.16
C ASP A 291 -11.99 -4.03 -12.64
N VAL A 292 -13.10 -4.05 -13.38
CA VAL A 292 -14.32 -3.31 -13.02
C VAL A 292 -15.53 -4.23 -13.08
N PHE A 293 -16.37 -4.17 -12.05
CA PHE A 293 -17.57 -4.98 -11.89
C PHE A 293 -18.81 -4.09 -11.88
N ALA A 294 -19.87 -4.48 -12.57
CA ALA A 294 -21.18 -3.82 -12.48
C ALA A 294 -22.11 -4.63 -11.56
N VAL A 295 -22.81 -3.95 -10.66
CA VAL A 295 -23.68 -4.56 -9.64
C VAL A 295 -25.05 -3.93 -9.71
N ASN A 296 -26.11 -4.75 -9.77
CA ASN A 296 -27.46 -4.24 -9.57
C ASN A 296 -27.66 -3.87 -8.09
N ALA A 297 -27.88 -2.58 -7.83
CA ALA A 297 -27.98 -2.01 -6.49
C ALA A 297 -29.24 -2.46 -5.72
N ASN A 298 -30.27 -2.95 -6.43
CA ASN A 298 -31.54 -3.39 -5.84
C ASN A 298 -31.50 -4.86 -5.44
N THR A 299 -30.95 -5.72 -6.29
CA THR A 299 -30.87 -7.18 -6.09
C THR A 299 -29.55 -7.63 -5.44
N LEU A 300 -28.54 -6.75 -5.38
CA LEU A 300 -27.19 -7.04 -4.89
C LEU A 300 -26.52 -8.21 -5.64
N SER A 301 -26.67 -8.20 -6.96
CA SER A 301 -26.08 -9.20 -7.86
C SER A 301 -25.10 -8.54 -8.85
N GLN A 302 -23.94 -9.16 -9.04
CA GLN A 302 -23.02 -8.80 -10.12
C GLN A 302 -23.68 -9.09 -11.47
N THR A 303 -23.61 -8.13 -12.40
CA THR A 303 -24.25 -8.17 -13.72
C THR A 303 -23.25 -8.16 -14.88
N ALA A 304 -22.07 -7.57 -14.68
CA ALA A 304 -21.01 -7.55 -15.68
C ALA A 304 -19.62 -7.47 -15.02
N THR A 305 -18.61 -7.80 -15.83
CA THR A 305 -17.19 -7.65 -15.50
C THR A 305 -16.45 -7.12 -16.73
N HIS A 306 -15.50 -6.22 -16.50
CA HIS A 306 -14.67 -5.58 -17.51
C HIS A 306 -13.20 -5.82 -17.19
N SER A 307 -12.43 -6.13 -18.23
CA SER A 307 -11.00 -6.48 -18.16
C SER A 307 -10.19 -5.62 -19.13
N GLY A 308 -8.89 -5.46 -18.87
CA GLY A 308 -8.00 -4.61 -19.66
C GLY A 308 -8.23 -3.11 -19.44
N VAL A 309 -8.69 -2.72 -18.25
CA VAL A 309 -8.94 -1.35 -17.86
C VAL A 309 -7.64 -0.62 -17.51
N GLY A 310 -6.75 -1.27 -16.76
CA GLY A 310 -5.43 -0.76 -16.38
C GLY A 310 -4.84 -1.54 -15.21
N THR A 311 -3.59 -1.20 -14.85
CA THR A 311 -2.87 -1.86 -13.75
C THR A 311 -3.29 -1.38 -12.37
N VAL A 312 -3.29 -0.05 -12.19
CA VAL A 312 -3.70 0.61 -10.94
C VAL A 312 -4.84 1.56 -11.27
N LEU A 313 -6.04 1.32 -10.73
CA LEU A 313 -7.23 2.13 -10.97
C LEU A 313 -7.48 3.02 -9.76
N PHE A 314 -7.54 4.33 -9.99
CA PHE A 314 -7.59 5.33 -8.92
C PHE A 314 -9.01 5.78 -8.59
N ASN A 315 -9.83 6.07 -9.59
CA ASN A 315 -11.18 6.60 -9.42
C ASN A 315 -12.11 6.23 -10.60
N MET A 316 -13.42 6.44 -10.43
CA MET A 316 -14.42 6.27 -11.48
C MET A 316 -15.49 7.36 -11.43
N VAL A 317 -15.98 7.77 -12.61
CA VAL A 317 -17.16 8.63 -12.75
C VAL A 317 -18.02 8.14 -13.91
N THR A 318 -19.35 8.24 -13.77
CA THR A 318 -20.30 7.93 -14.83
C THR A 318 -20.75 9.21 -15.52
N ASN A 319 -20.84 9.20 -16.84
CA ASN A 319 -21.40 10.31 -17.59
C ASN A 319 -22.91 10.38 -17.38
N PRO A 320 -23.45 11.52 -16.90
CA PRO A 320 -24.84 11.63 -16.49
C PRO A 320 -25.83 11.54 -17.65
N VAL A 321 -25.37 11.77 -18.89
CA VAL A 321 -26.19 11.74 -20.10
C VAL A 321 -26.05 10.40 -20.82
N SER A 322 -24.82 9.94 -21.06
CA SER A 322 -24.59 8.73 -21.86
C SER A 322 -24.56 7.43 -21.06
N GLY A 323 -24.37 7.50 -19.74
CA GLY A 323 -24.17 6.34 -18.87
C GLY A 323 -22.80 5.64 -19.02
N LYS A 324 -21.90 6.16 -19.87
CA LYS A 324 -20.53 5.63 -20.01
C LYS A 324 -19.73 5.85 -18.73
N VAL A 325 -18.87 4.90 -18.38
CA VAL A 325 -18.01 4.99 -17.19
C VAL A 325 -16.58 5.34 -17.60
N TYR A 326 -15.97 6.29 -16.90
CA TYR A 326 -14.58 6.70 -17.09
C TYR A 326 -13.81 6.25 -15.86
N VAL A 327 -12.66 5.60 -16.09
CA VAL A 327 -11.82 5.03 -15.04
C VAL A 327 -10.42 5.65 -15.14
N SER A 328 -10.01 6.40 -14.13
CA SER A 328 -8.65 6.94 -14.07
C SER A 328 -7.70 5.84 -13.63
N ASN A 329 -6.61 5.64 -14.37
CA ASN A 329 -5.69 4.54 -14.11
C ASN A 329 -4.27 4.82 -14.63
N THR A 330 -3.36 3.93 -14.26
CA THR A 330 -2.06 3.76 -14.92
C THR A 330 -1.89 2.35 -15.42
N GLU A 331 -1.17 2.20 -16.53
CA GLU A 331 -0.72 0.90 -17.05
C GLU A 331 0.79 0.75 -16.92
N ALA A 332 1.24 -0.21 -16.11
CA ALA A 332 2.65 -0.51 -15.90
C ALA A 332 3.26 -1.29 -17.08
N ILE A 333 4.54 -1.03 -17.34
CA ILE A 333 5.33 -1.66 -18.41
C ILE A 333 6.49 -2.44 -17.75
N ASN A 334 6.15 -3.34 -16.83
CA ASN A 334 7.14 -4.11 -16.05
C ASN A 334 7.72 -5.30 -16.82
N GLU A 335 7.16 -5.67 -17.97
CA GLU A 335 7.80 -6.60 -18.90
C GLU A 335 9.04 -6.02 -19.59
N ALA A 336 9.18 -4.69 -19.59
CA ALA A 336 10.34 -4.01 -20.16
C ALA A 336 11.48 -3.92 -19.15
N ARG A 337 12.69 -3.99 -19.68
CA ARG A 337 13.96 -3.92 -18.96
C ARG A 337 14.81 -2.87 -19.68
N PHE A 338 15.91 -2.35 -19.18
CA PHE A 338 16.45 -2.27 -17.83
C PHE A 338 16.22 -0.85 -17.27
N GLU A 339 16.70 -0.52 -16.07
CA GLU A 339 16.86 0.91 -15.70
C GLU A 339 18.18 1.48 -16.26
N GLY A 340 18.36 2.80 -16.20
CA GLY A 340 19.58 3.47 -16.62
C GLY A 340 19.58 3.92 -18.09
N PRO A 341 20.75 4.27 -18.64
CA PRO A 341 20.87 4.90 -19.96
C PRO A 341 20.59 3.94 -21.13
N GLY A 342 20.61 2.61 -20.90
CA GLY A 342 20.31 1.62 -21.92
C GLY A 342 21.34 1.55 -23.06
N THR A 343 22.55 2.03 -22.85
CA THR A 343 23.58 2.12 -23.91
C THR A 343 24.14 0.74 -24.24
N TYR A 344 24.42 -0.06 -23.21
CA TYR A 344 24.97 -1.40 -23.35
C TYR A 344 23.91 -2.44 -23.70
N ALA A 345 22.70 -2.34 -23.13
CA ALA A 345 21.61 -3.26 -23.45
C ALA A 345 20.80 -2.87 -24.69
N GLY A 346 20.94 -1.64 -25.19
CA GLY A 346 20.20 -1.12 -26.35
C GLY A 346 18.73 -0.77 -26.07
N HIS A 347 18.27 -0.86 -24.82
CA HIS A 347 16.92 -0.53 -24.38
C HIS A 347 16.88 -0.23 -22.88
N THR A 348 15.87 0.53 -22.45
CA THR A 348 15.64 0.94 -21.05
C THR A 348 14.17 1.30 -20.81
N VAL A 349 13.74 1.24 -19.56
CA VAL A 349 12.44 1.74 -19.09
C VAL A 349 12.46 3.21 -18.70
N GLN A 350 13.62 3.89 -18.80
CA GLN A 350 13.78 5.28 -18.39
C GLN A 350 12.68 6.19 -18.98
N GLY A 351 11.92 6.85 -18.12
CA GLY A 351 10.80 7.73 -18.48
C GLY A 351 9.54 7.00 -19.00
N LYS A 352 9.53 5.66 -19.04
CA LYS A 352 8.44 4.84 -19.60
C LYS A 352 8.04 3.70 -18.64
N LEU A 353 7.81 4.04 -17.38
CA LEU A 353 7.45 3.07 -16.33
C LEU A 353 5.98 2.69 -16.40
N ALA A 354 5.12 3.71 -16.44
CA ALA A 354 3.68 3.53 -16.43
C ALA A 354 3.01 4.62 -17.27
N GLN A 355 2.05 4.21 -18.11
CA GLN A 355 1.27 5.13 -18.92
C GLN A 355 0.08 5.66 -18.12
N THR A 356 -0.05 6.99 -18.06
CA THR A 356 -1.20 7.63 -17.44
C THR A 356 -2.42 7.62 -18.37
N ARG A 357 -3.55 7.10 -17.91
CA ARG A 357 -4.72 6.80 -18.76
C ARG A 357 -6.05 7.21 -18.13
N ILE A 358 -7.03 7.47 -19.01
CA ILE A 358 -8.45 7.30 -18.70
C ILE A 358 -8.98 6.17 -19.57
N THR A 359 -9.65 5.19 -18.98
CA THR A 359 -10.31 4.12 -19.71
C THR A 359 -11.81 4.35 -19.74
N VAL A 360 -12.41 4.30 -20.93
CA VAL A 360 -13.85 4.43 -21.12
C VAL A 360 -14.49 3.04 -21.23
N ILE A 361 -15.57 2.81 -20.46
CA ILE A 361 -16.41 1.63 -20.53
C ILE A 361 -17.77 2.04 -21.10
N SER A 362 -18.19 1.37 -22.18
CA SER A 362 -19.47 1.60 -22.86
C SER A 362 -20.10 0.24 -23.20
N GLY A 363 -21.09 -0.18 -22.44
CA GLY A 363 -21.59 -1.56 -22.51
C GLY A 363 -20.47 -2.55 -22.19
N SER A 364 -20.20 -3.50 -23.08
CA SER A 364 -19.09 -4.46 -22.95
C SER A 364 -17.75 -3.94 -23.47
N THR A 365 -17.71 -2.79 -24.14
CA THR A 365 -16.49 -2.24 -24.74
C THR A 365 -15.65 -1.51 -23.69
N VAL A 366 -14.37 -1.88 -23.61
CA VAL A 366 -13.34 -1.24 -22.77
C VAL A 366 -12.34 -0.52 -23.69
N SER A 367 -12.09 0.74 -23.42
CA SER A 367 -11.38 1.65 -24.33
C SER A 367 -10.35 2.50 -23.57
N PRO A 368 -9.12 2.00 -23.35
CA PRO A 368 -8.05 2.77 -22.71
C PRO A 368 -7.59 3.94 -23.58
N ARG A 369 -7.34 5.11 -22.97
CA ARG A 369 -6.85 6.33 -23.64
C ARG A 369 -5.60 6.82 -22.94
N HIS A 370 -4.47 6.79 -23.65
CA HIS A 370 -3.19 7.28 -23.14
C HIS A 370 -3.15 8.81 -23.17
N LEU A 371 -3.10 9.43 -21.99
CA LEU A 371 -3.20 10.88 -21.86
C LEU A 371 -1.97 11.63 -22.39
N ASN A 372 -0.82 10.96 -22.44
CA ASN A 372 0.46 11.56 -22.82
C ASN A 372 1.01 11.02 -24.15
N LYS A 373 0.13 10.68 -25.10
CA LYS A 373 0.49 10.10 -26.40
C LYS A 373 1.32 11.01 -27.32
N HIS A 374 1.65 12.23 -26.88
CA HIS A 374 2.59 13.14 -27.54
C HIS A 374 4.06 12.85 -27.21
N ILE A 375 4.33 12.00 -26.20
CA ILE A 375 5.69 11.61 -25.80
C ILE A 375 6.30 10.66 -26.84
N ASP A 376 7.47 11.02 -27.35
CA ASP A 376 8.29 10.13 -28.18
C ASP A 376 9.25 9.32 -27.29
N TYR A 377 8.83 8.11 -26.93
CA TYR A 377 9.65 7.21 -26.11
C TYR A 377 10.86 6.62 -26.84
N SER A 378 11.05 6.88 -28.14
CA SER A 378 12.28 6.49 -28.84
C SER A 378 13.45 7.43 -28.53
N LYS A 379 13.14 8.61 -27.94
CA LYS A 379 14.11 9.63 -27.54
C LYS A 379 14.24 9.62 -26.03
N LEU A 380 15.42 9.25 -25.54
CA LEU A 380 15.79 9.42 -24.13
C LEU A 380 16.32 10.84 -23.88
N PRO A 381 16.34 11.31 -22.63
CA PRO A 381 16.91 12.62 -22.27
C PRO A 381 18.35 12.84 -22.74
N SER A 382 19.15 11.77 -22.84
CA SER A 382 20.52 11.79 -23.35
C SER A 382 20.62 11.89 -24.88
N ASN A 383 19.52 11.68 -25.62
CA ASN A 383 19.52 11.65 -27.08
C ASN A 383 19.41 13.07 -27.67
N PRO A 384 20.14 13.37 -28.77
CA PRO A 384 19.93 14.62 -29.51
C PRO A 384 18.49 14.78 -29.98
N GLY A 385 17.94 15.98 -29.78
CA GLY A 385 16.58 16.34 -30.15
C GLY A 385 15.49 15.87 -29.18
N PHE A 386 15.84 15.46 -27.95
CA PHE A 386 14.85 15.24 -26.89
C PHE A 386 14.07 16.52 -26.58
N ASP A 387 12.73 16.46 -26.64
CA ASP A 387 11.85 17.61 -26.41
C ASP A 387 11.52 17.80 -24.93
N TRP A 388 12.35 18.56 -24.20
CA TRP A 388 12.11 18.90 -22.79
C TRP A 388 10.79 19.65 -22.53
N THR A 389 10.17 20.24 -23.55
CA THR A 389 8.90 20.96 -23.39
C THR A 389 7.71 20.00 -23.28
N MET A 390 7.86 18.73 -23.67
CA MET A 390 6.76 17.76 -23.68
C MET A 390 6.07 17.61 -22.31
N LYS A 391 6.82 17.76 -21.20
CA LYS A 391 6.28 17.68 -19.83
C LYS A 391 5.28 18.79 -19.51
N GLN A 392 5.29 19.90 -20.26
CA GLN A 392 4.30 20.95 -20.12
C GLN A 392 2.90 20.50 -20.55
N HIS A 393 2.81 19.45 -21.36
CA HIS A 393 1.56 18.88 -21.86
C HIS A 393 1.15 17.59 -21.15
N SER A 394 2.01 17.06 -20.25
CA SER A 394 1.78 15.77 -19.60
C SER A 394 0.95 15.88 -18.32
N LEU A 395 0.22 14.80 -18.04
CA LEU A 395 -0.49 14.53 -16.79
C LEU A 395 0.02 13.21 -16.17
N ALA A 396 0.07 13.14 -14.86
CA ALA A 396 0.57 12.00 -14.10
C ALA A 396 -0.32 11.71 -12.88
N MET A 397 -0.49 10.43 -12.56
CA MET A 397 -1.27 9.92 -11.44
C MET A 397 -2.69 10.53 -11.39
N PRO A 398 -3.56 10.19 -12.36
CA PRO A 398 -4.90 10.75 -12.43
C PRO A 398 -5.77 10.16 -11.31
N LEU A 399 -6.27 11.00 -10.41
CA LEU A 399 -7.11 10.58 -9.28
C LEU A 399 -8.59 10.85 -9.59
N GLU A 400 -9.26 11.67 -8.78
CA GLU A 400 -10.68 11.96 -8.91
C GLU A 400 -11.01 12.69 -10.22
N MET A 401 -12.22 12.44 -10.72
CA MET A 401 -12.78 13.06 -11.91
C MET A 401 -14.16 13.66 -11.63
N ALA A 402 -14.48 14.76 -12.31
CA ALA A 402 -15.81 15.35 -12.31
C ALA A 402 -16.26 15.60 -13.76
N ILE A 403 -17.54 15.40 -14.05
CA ILE A 403 -18.10 15.60 -15.39
C ILE A 403 -19.26 16.61 -15.34
N THR A 404 -19.38 17.44 -16.37
CA THR A 404 -20.48 18.42 -16.50
C THR A 404 -21.84 17.73 -16.59
N GLY A 405 -22.90 18.42 -16.17
CA GLY A 405 -24.26 17.90 -16.22
C GLY A 405 -24.74 17.55 -17.63
N ASP A 406 -24.18 18.20 -18.66
CA ASP A 406 -24.42 17.89 -20.07
C ASP A 406 -23.55 16.75 -20.62
N GLY A 407 -22.65 16.21 -19.80
CA GLY A 407 -21.78 15.08 -20.14
C GLY A 407 -20.66 15.39 -21.14
N ARG A 408 -20.42 16.66 -21.49
CA ARG A 408 -19.46 17.03 -22.55
C ARG A 408 -18.04 17.29 -22.06
N THR A 409 -17.85 17.73 -20.82
CA THR A 409 -16.51 18.08 -20.29
C THR A 409 -16.15 17.23 -19.08
N LEU A 410 -15.00 16.56 -19.15
CA LEU A 410 -14.39 15.80 -18.06
C LEU A 410 -13.21 16.56 -17.46
N TYR A 411 -13.26 16.77 -16.15
CA TYR A 411 -12.18 17.31 -15.32
C TYR A 411 -11.46 16.16 -14.61
N VAL A 412 -10.13 16.15 -14.61
CA VAL A 412 -9.30 15.07 -14.04
C VAL A 412 -8.24 15.66 -13.12
N ALA A 413 -8.24 15.29 -11.84
CA ALA A 413 -7.19 15.71 -10.91
C ALA A 413 -5.89 14.92 -11.19
N ALA A 414 -4.88 15.59 -11.74
CA ALA A 414 -3.57 14.98 -12.00
C ALA A 414 -2.64 15.26 -10.82
N PHE A 415 -2.66 14.36 -9.83
CA PHE A 415 -2.02 14.53 -8.52
C PHE A 415 -0.53 14.83 -8.64
N SER A 416 0.16 14.09 -9.50
CA SER A 416 1.61 14.22 -9.73
C SER A 416 1.99 15.37 -10.68
N SER A 417 1.02 16.10 -11.22
CA SER A 417 1.26 17.20 -12.18
C SER A 417 0.80 18.57 -11.69
N SER A 418 0.23 18.67 -10.48
CA SER A 418 -0.29 19.94 -9.94
C SER A 418 -1.28 20.63 -10.90
N ARG A 419 -2.11 19.83 -11.60
CA ARG A 419 -3.02 20.29 -12.66
C ARG A 419 -4.36 19.58 -12.61
N ILE A 420 -5.39 20.24 -13.15
CA ILE A 420 -6.62 19.58 -13.60
C ILE A 420 -6.57 19.43 -15.13
N GLY A 421 -6.64 18.21 -15.62
CA GLY A 421 -6.86 17.91 -17.04
C GLY A 421 -8.30 18.23 -17.43
N VAL A 422 -8.50 18.83 -18.61
CA VAL A 422 -9.83 19.23 -19.12
C VAL A 422 -10.04 18.69 -20.53
N PHE A 423 -10.96 17.73 -20.65
CA PHE A 423 -11.19 16.96 -21.87
C PHE A 423 -12.62 17.11 -22.37
N ASP A 424 -12.78 17.25 -23.69
CA ASP A 424 -14.04 16.97 -24.35
C ASP A 424 -14.25 15.45 -24.36
N THR A 425 -15.42 14.99 -23.93
CA THR A 425 -15.68 13.56 -23.77
C THR A 425 -15.76 12.84 -25.11
N ALA A 426 -16.25 13.48 -26.18
CA ALA A 426 -16.27 12.89 -27.51
C ALA A 426 -14.86 12.76 -28.10
N GLU A 427 -14.00 13.76 -27.91
CA GLU A 427 -12.58 13.68 -28.30
C GLU A 427 -11.84 12.57 -27.55
N LEU A 428 -12.08 12.44 -26.24
CA LEU A 428 -11.48 11.42 -25.40
C LEU A 428 -11.96 10.01 -25.79
N GLU A 429 -13.27 9.83 -25.98
CA GLU A 429 -13.88 8.56 -26.35
C GLU A 429 -13.40 8.05 -27.71
N SER A 430 -13.28 8.94 -28.69
CA SER A 430 -12.76 8.62 -30.03
C SER A 430 -11.23 8.56 -30.10
N ASP A 431 -10.53 8.84 -28.99
CA ASP A 431 -9.07 8.98 -28.92
C ASP A 431 -8.49 10.01 -29.90
N SER A 432 -9.27 11.03 -30.26
CA SER A 432 -8.88 12.04 -31.27
C SER A 432 -8.19 13.27 -30.69
N PHE A 433 -8.25 13.49 -29.37
CA PHE A 433 -7.59 14.63 -28.72
C PHE A 433 -6.06 14.61 -28.96
N ASN A 434 -5.46 15.78 -29.16
CA ASN A 434 -4.00 15.96 -29.17
C ASN A 434 -3.56 16.57 -27.82
N PRO A 435 -2.72 15.89 -27.01
CA PRO A 435 -2.28 16.41 -25.72
C PRO A 435 -1.64 17.80 -25.79
N ARG A 436 -0.89 18.11 -26.85
CA ARG A 436 -0.23 19.42 -27.02
C ARG A 436 -1.21 20.57 -27.13
N THR A 437 -2.33 20.34 -27.82
CA THR A 437 -3.40 21.33 -27.94
C THR A 437 -4.33 21.28 -26.73
N ALA A 438 -4.66 20.09 -26.24
CA ALA A 438 -5.56 19.89 -25.10
C ALA A 438 -5.01 20.54 -23.82
N SER A 439 -3.69 20.56 -23.63
CA SER A 439 -3.07 21.14 -22.43
C SER A 439 -3.29 22.65 -22.29
N SER A 440 -3.64 23.36 -23.37
CA SER A 440 -4.07 24.76 -23.29
C SER A 440 -5.35 24.96 -22.44
N ARG A 441 -6.09 23.87 -22.21
CA ARG A 441 -7.27 23.85 -21.35
C ARG A 441 -6.97 23.41 -19.91
N TYR A 442 -5.78 22.92 -19.63
CA TYR A 442 -5.44 22.44 -18.30
C TYR A 442 -5.41 23.60 -17.31
N ILE A 443 -5.85 23.30 -16.09
CA ILE A 443 -5.93 24.28 -14.99
C ILE A 443 -4.74 24.04 -14.08
N GLU A 444 -3.90 25.05 -13.91
CA GLU A 444 -2.80 25.00 -12.94
C GLU A 444 -3.35 25.16 -11.52
N VAL A 445 -2.99 24.23 -10.63
CA VAL A 445 -3.43 24.24 -9.24
C VAL A 445 -2.22 24.40 -8.34
N GLY A 446 -2.00 25.62 -7.84
CA GLY A 446 -0.96 25.91 -6.87
C GLY A 446 -1.13 25.12 -5.57
N GLY A 447 -0.02 24.87 -4.86
CA GLY A 447 0.01 24.01 -3.68
C GLY A 447 0.41 22.58 -4.01
N GLY A 448 -0.12 22.02 -5.11
CA GLY A 448 0.23 20.69 -5.63
C GLY A 448 -0.56 19.53 -5.02
N GLY A 449 -0.48 18.36 -5.66
CA GLY A 449 -1.26 17.19 -5.28
C GLY A 449 -2.78 17.40 -5.34
N PRO A 450 -3.36 17.95 -6.43
CA PRO A 450 -4.81 18.02 -6.55
C PRO A 450 -5.40 16.61 -6.47
N SER A 451 -6.33 16.39 -5.56
CA SER A 451 -6.76 15.05 -5.15
C SER A 451 -8.25 14.80 -5.24
N GLY A 452 -9.07 15.85 -5.12
CA GLY A 452 -10.51 15.73 -5.18
C GLY A 452 -11.18 16.93 -5.83
N LEU A 453 -12.35 16.68 -6.43
CA LEU A 453 -13.05 17.60 -7.33
C LEU A 453 -14.55 17.66 -7.03
N VAL A 454 -15.09 18.87 -6.94
CA VAL A 454 -16.54 19.10 -6.88
C VAL A 454 -16.91 20.23 -7.82
N LEU A 455 -17.81 19.94 -8.78
CA LEU A 455 -18.27 20.90 -9.78
C LEU A 455 -19.54 21.62 -9.32
N ASP A 456 -19.55 22.95 -9.37
CA ASP A 456 -20.70 23.82 -9.12
C ASP A 456 -20.97 24.70 -10.33
N GLU A 457 -21.60 24.11 -11.35
CA GLU A 457 -21.88 24.75 -12.64
C GLU A 457 -22.78 25.98 -12.47
N ALA A 458 -23.68 25.98 -11.49
CA ALA A 458 -24.59 27.10 -11.24
C ALA A 458 -23.86 28.39 -10.84
N ARG A 459 -22.68 28.25 -10.22
CA ARG A 459 -21.80 29.38 -9.85
C ARG A 459 -20.58 29.50 -10.76
N GLY A 460 -20.45 28.65 -11.77
CA GLY A 460 -19.27 28.61 -12.64
C GLY A 460 -17.99 28.22 -11.91
N ARG A 461 -18.05 27.34 -10.90
CA ARG A 461 -16.91 27.01 -10.02
C ARG A 461 -16.55 25.53 -10.03
N LEU A 462 -15.26 25.26 -9.86
CA LEU A 462 -14.71 23.96 -9.49
C LEU A 462 -13.99 24.09 -8.14
N TYR A 463 -14.41 23.32 -7.16
CA TYR A 463 -13.68 23.17 -5.89
C TYR A 463 -12.66 22.05 -6.03
N VAL A 464 -11.46 22.25 -5.49
CA VAL A 464 -10.34 21.30 -5.56
C VAL A 464 -9.68 21.15 -4.20
N THR A 465 -9.45 19.93 -3.72
CA THR A 465 -8.52 19.70 -2.59
C THR A 465 -7.10 19.51 -3.09
N THR A 466 -6.14 20.10 -2.40
CA THR A 466 -4.69 19.90 -2.63
C THR A 466 -4.04 19.25 -1.42
N ARG A 467 -3.32 18.15 -1.64
CA ARG A 467 -2.74 17.32 -0.57
C ARG A 467 -1.41 17.86 -0.05
N PHE A 468 -0.63 18.56 -0.88
CA PHE A 468 0.73 18.97 -0.50
C PHE A 468 0.72 20.14 0.48
N ASP A 469 -0.16 21.11 0.29
CA ASP A 469 -0.36 22.26 1.18
C ASP A 469 -1.63 22.16 2.06
N ASN A 470 -2.40 21.07 1.91
CA ASN A 470 -3.62 20.78 2.67
C ASN A 470 -4.67 21.91 2.62
N ALA A 471 -5.20 22.18 1.42
CA ALA A 471 -6.11 23.31 1.20
C ALA A 471 -7.30 22.96 0.29
N VAL A 472 -8.32 23.81 0.34
CA VAL A 472 -9.44 23.87 -0.61
C VAL A 472 -9.21 25.05 -1.55
N LYS A 473 -9.18 24.79 -2.86
CA LYS A 473 -9.07 25.80 -3.92
C LYS A 473 -10.43 26.00 -4.57
N VAL A 474 -10.72 27.24 -4.95
CA VAL A 474 -11.86 27.59 -5.80
C VAL A 474 -11.31 28.03 -7.15
N VAL A 475 -11.72 27.35 -8.21
CA VAL A 475 -11.34 27.66 -9.58
C VAL A 475 -12.57 28.18 -10.31
N ASP A 476 -12.39 29.24 -11.08
CA ASP A 476 -13.40 29.75 -12.00
C ASP A 476 -13.38 28.95 -13.31
N LEU A 477 -14.53 28.46 -13.76
CA LEU A 477 -14.60 27.60 -14.94
C LEU A 477 -14.39 28.36 -16.26
N ALA A 478 -14.70 29.66 -16.29
CA ALA A 478 -14.57 30.48 -17.50
C ALA A 478 -13.12 30.91 -17.76
N SER A 479 -12.50 31.54 -16.76
CA SER A 479 -11.12 32.02 -16.80
C SER A 479 -10.09 30.93 -16.51
N ARG A 480 -10.50 29.80 -15.91
CA ARG A 480 -9.63 28.70 -15.47
C ARG A 480 -8.57 29.13 -14.46
N ALA A 481 -8.81 30.22 -13.76
CA ALA A 481 -7.93 30.73 -12.72
C ALA A 481 -8.39 30.29 -11.33
N THR A 482 -7.44 30.03 -10.43
CA THR A 482 -7.74 29.89 -9.01
C THR A 482 -8.16 31.25 -8.45
N LEU A 483 -9.41 31.35 -7.99
CA LEU A 483 -9.98 32.54 -7.35
C LEU A 483 -9.56 32.67 -5.88
N VAL A 484 -9.61 31.55 -5.15
CA VAL A 484 -9.45 31.52 -3.69
C VAL A 484 -8.70 30.25 -3.29
N SER A 485 -7.86 30.35 -2.26
CA SER A 485 -7.26 29.23 -1.56
C SER A 485 -7.54 29.34 -0.07
N VAL A 486 -8.15 28.31 0.51
CA VAL A 486 -8.46 28.21 1.94
C VAL A 486 -7.64 27.07 2.54
N ALA A 487 -6.66 27.41 3.36
CA ALA A 487 -5.88 26.40 4.08
C ALA A 487 -6.76 25.69 5.11
N MET A 488 -6.63 24.36 5.18
CA MET A 488 -7.24 23.56 6.24
C MET A 488 -6.27 23.40 7.41
N LYS A 489 -6.78 23.01 8.58
CA LYS A 489 -5.91 22.69 9.72
C LYS A 489 -4.98 21.55 9.32
N ASN A 490 -3.67 21.81 9.34
CA ASN A 490 -2.65 20.81 9.03
C ASN A 490 -1.74 20.58 10.25
N PRO A 491 -1.85 19.43 10.93
CA PRO A 491 -0.95 19.05 12.01
C PRO A 491 0.36 18.38 11.55
N GLU A 492 0.55 18.17 10.24
CA GLU A 492 1.76 17.54 9.72
C GLU A 492 3.01 18.37 10.05
N PRO A 493 4.12 17.72 10.47
CA PRO A 493 5.41 18.40 10.62
C PRO A 493 5.88 19.04 9.31
N ALA A 494 6.65 20.13 9.39
CA ALA A 494 7.21 20.80 8.22
C ALA A 494 8.09 19.89 7.35
N SER A 495 8.74 18.88 7.94
CA SER A 495 9.49 17.86 7.19
C SER A 495 8.61 17.05 6.25
N VAL A 496 7.36 16.79 6.64
CA VAL A 496 6.40 16.02 5.84
C VAL A 496 5.95 16.84 4.63
N THR A 497 5.54 18.10 4.84
CA THR A 497 5.08 18.96 3.74
C THR A 497 6.21 19.31 2.77
N ALA A 498 7.44 19.54 3.26
CA ALA A 498 8.60 19.83 2.42
C ALA A 498 9.10 18.62 1.61
N GLY A 499 9.07 17.41 2.19
CA GLY A 499 9.59 16.20 1.56
C GLY A 499 8.60 15.45 0.66
N ARG A 500 7.29 15.60 0.88
CA ARG A 500 6.23 14.93 0.10
C ARG A 500 6.35 15.12 -1.42
N PRO A 501 6.68 16.30 -1.97
CA PRO A 501 6.81 16.47 -3.42
C PRO A 501 7.85 15.55 -4.07
N PHE A 502 8.89 15.10 -3.35
CA PHE A 502 9.91 14.20 -3.89
C PHE A 502 9.36 12.82 -4.27
N LEU A 503 8.30 12.36 -3.60
CA LEU A 503 7.63 11.11 -3.95
C LEU A 503 6.72 11.26 -5.19
N TYR A 504 6.10 12.43 -5.37
CA TYR A 504 4.93 12.59 -6.24
C TYR A 504 5.10 13.54 -7.42
N ASP A 505 5.97 14.55 -7.37
CA ASP A 505 6.01 15.62 -8.38
C ASP A 505 6.72 15.17 -9.67
N ALA A 506 5.94 14.70 -10.64
CA ALA A 506 6.43 14.28 -11.94
C ALA A 506 6.95 15.45 -12.78
N ARG A 507 6.45 16.68 -12.59
CA ARG A 507 6.89 17.85 -13.38
C ARG A 507 8.28 18.30 -13.01
N ARG A 508 8.59 18.21 -11.71
CA ARG A 508 9.90 18.56 -11.19
C ARG A 508 10.94 17.48 -11.50
N PHE A 509 10.57 16.21 -11.31
CA PHE A 509 11.56 15.13 -11.23
C PHE A 509 11.59 14.18 -12.43
N SER A 510 10.58 14.17 -13.29
CA SER A 510 10.58 13.37 -14.52
C SER A 510 10.86 14.23 -15.75
N ALA A 511 11.62 13.67 -16.70
CA ALA A 511 11.99 14.32 -17.95
C ALA A 511 10.75 14.68 -18.79
N ASN A 512 9.81 13.75 -18.88
CA ASN A 512 8.61 13.86 -19.72
C ASN A 512 7.34 14.15 -18.91
N GLY A 513 7.43 14.19 -17.57
CA GLY A 513 6.35 14.58 -16.68
C GLY A 513 5.23 13.55 -16.50
N GLU A 514 5.41 12.31 -16.96
CA GLU A 514 4.39 11.26 -16.88
C GLU A 514 4.49 10.36 -15.63
N ALA A 515 5.68 10.23 -15.06
CA ALA A 515 5.94 9.32 -13.95
C ALA A 515 6.61 10.01 -12.76
N SER A 516 6.46 9.40 -11.58
CA SER A 516 7.17 9.78 -10.35
C SER A 516 7.53 8.50 -9.57
N CYS A 517 8.19 8.63 -8.42
CA CYS A 517 8.41 7.47 -7.55
C CYS A 517 7.10 6.79 -7.15
N ALA A 518 6.00 7.56 -7.03
CA ALA A 518 4.67 7.04 -6.75
C ALA A 518 4.04 6.21 -7.89
N SER A 519 4.64 6.16 -9.08
CA SER A 519 4.19 5.28 -10.16
C SER A 519 4.35 3.79 -9.82
N CYS A 520 5.36 3.44 -9.02
CA CYS A 520 5.53 2.10 -8.45
C CYS A 520 5.21 2.11 -6.94
N HIS A 521 5.55 3.19 -6.23
CA HIS A 521 5.29 3.34 -4.79
C HIS A 521 3.99 4.09 -4.51
N THR A 522 2.88 3.55 -5.02
CA THR A 522 1.56 4.17 -4.95
C THR A 522 1.17 4.51 -3.51
N PHE A 523 1.00 5.80 -3.21
CA PHE A 523 0.73 6.33 -1.86
C PHE A 523 1.75 5.91 -0.79
N GLY A 524 3.04 5.91 -1.15
CA GLY A 524 4.15 5.54 -0.27
C GLY A 524 4.24 4.03 0.00
N ASP A 525 3.51 3.22 -0.77
CA ASP A 525 3.44 1.77 -0.60
C ASP A 525 4.07 1.04 -1.81
N MET A 526 3.37 0.06 -2.38
CA MET A 526 3.82 -0.77 -3.50
C MET A 526 2.70 -0.97 -4.54
N ASP A 527 3.06 -1.26 -5.78
CA ASP A 527 2.15 -1.56 -6.90
C ASP A 527 1.76 -3.05 -7.02
N ASP A 528 2.33 -3.90 -6.16
CA ASP A 528 2.16 -5.36 -6.15
C ASP A 528 2.70 -6.08 -7.41
N LEU A 529 3.60 -5.44 -8.16
CA LEU A 529 4.30 -6.02 -9.32
C LEU A 529 5.77 -6.35 -9.03
N ALA A 530 6.36 -7.19 -9.88
CA ALA A 530 7.82 -7.32 -10.00
C ALA A 530 8.35 -6.58 -11.23
N TRP A 531 9.58 -6.07 -11.11
CA TRP A 531 10.31 -5.32 -12.12
C TRP A 531 11.74 -5.84 -12.25
N ASP A 532 12.27 -5.96 -13.48
CA ASP A 532 13.70 -6.20 -13.70
C ASP A 532 14.42 -4.87 -13.97
N LEU A 533 14.62 -4.12 -12.88
CA LEU A 533 15.36 -2.85 -12.87
C LEU A 533 16.86 -3.07 -12.64
N GLY A 534 17.45 -4.12 -13.22
CA GLY A 534 18.92 -4.19 -13.31
C GLY A 534 19.48 -3.03 -14.13
N ASN A 535 20.77 -2.71 -14.01
CA ASN A 535 21.41 -1.69 -14.85
C ASN A 535 22.68 -2.26 -15.54
N PRO A 536 22.58 -2.76 -16.78
CA PRO A 536 23.72 -3.28 -17.54
C PRO A 536 24.86 -2.27 -17.76
N ASP A 537 24.55 -0.98 -17.71
CA ASP A 537 25.49 0.13 -17.88
C ASP A 537 26.22 0.53 -16.58
N ASP A 538 25.92 -0.14 -15.46
CA ASP A 538 26.53 0.15 -14.17
C ASP A 538 27.65 -0.86 -13.81
N ARG A 539 28.40 -0.54 -12.76
CA ARG A 539 29.58 -1.30 -12.31
C ARG A 539 29.22 -2.30 -11.23
N VAL A 540 30.06 -3.32 -11.08
CA VAL A 540 30.02 -4.18 -9.89
C VAL A 540 30.50 -3.37 -8.68
N THR A 541 29.75 -3.42 -7.58
CA THR A 541 30.08 -2.68 -6.35
C THR A 541 30.31 -3.63 -5.17
N ASN A 542 30.92 -3.13 -4.09
CA ASN A 542 31.16 -3.91 -2.89
C ASN A 542 29.88 -3.99 -2.03
N ASN A 543 29.64 -5.15 -1.42
CA ASN A 543 28.59 -5.39 -0.46
C ASN A 543 29.13 -5.24 0.98
N PRO A 544 28.83 -4.12 1.69
CA PRO A 544 29.33 -3.86 3.04
C PRO A 544 28.48 -4.57 4.13
N ILE A 545 27.40 -5.25 3.77
CA ILE A 545 26.47 -5.85 4.73
C ILE A 545 27.13 -7.06 5.39
N THR A 546 26.90 -7.24 6.68
CA THR A 546 27.30 -8.47 7.38
C THR A 546 26.42 -9.63 6.91
N LYS A 547 27.06 -10.74 6.53
CA LYS A 547 26.40 -11.86 5.86
C LYS A 547 26.36 -13.11 6.75
N ASN A 548 25.26 -13.85 6.66
CA ASN A 548 25.15 -15.22 7.15
C ASN A 548 25.45 -16.19 5.99
N LEU A 549 26.01 -17.36 6.30
CA LEU A 549 26.21 -18.48 5.36
C LEU A 549 26.97 -18.12 4.07
N SER A 550 28.00 -17.27 4.14
CA SER A 550 28.57 -16.60 2.95
C SER A 550 30.09 -16.73 2.79
N SER A 551 30.78 -17.48 3.65
CA SER A 551 32.18 -17.82 3.41
C SER A 551 32.32 -18.65 2.13
N ALA A 552 33.50 -18.64 1.52
CA ALA A 552 33.74 -19.37 0.28
C ALA A 552 33.43 -20.88 0.43
N LEU A 553 33.71 -21.47 1.60
CA LEU A 553 33.40 -22.86 1.89
C LEU A 553 31.89 -23.08 2.05
N GLU A 554 31.18 -22.22 2.78
CA GLU A 554 29.72 -22.30 2.93
C GLU A 554 29.00 -22.15 1.59
N VAL A 555 29.44 -21.21 0.74
CA VAL A 555 28.88 -21.04 -0.60
C VAL A 555 29.15 -22.28 -1.46
N ALA A 556 30.37 -22.82 -1.45
CA ALA A 556 30.69 -24.02 -2.22
C ALA A 556 29.87 -25.24 -1.78
N LEU A 557 29.72 -25.45 -0.46
CA LEU A 557 28.91 -26.53 0.11
C LEU A 557 27.42 -26.33 -0.19
N GLY A 558 26.89 -25.12 0.02
CA GLY A 558 25.49 -24.82 -0.28
C GLY A 558 25.16 -24.99 -1.76
N LYS A 559 26.08 -24.60 -2.67
CA LYS A 559 25.92 -24.86 -4.11
C LYS A 559 25.78 -26.36 -4.40
N LEU A 560 26.61 -27.20 -3.78
CA LEU A 560 26.51 -28.65 -3.91
C LEU A 560 25.19 -29.19 -3.36
N LEU A 561 24.80 -28.77 -2.15
CA LEU A 561 23.63 -29.28 -1.43
C LEU A 561 22.29 -28.84 -2.08
N PHE A 562 22.25 -27.61 -2.61
CA PHE A 562 21.05 -27.04 -3.22
C PHE A 562 20.99 -27.20 -4.74
N GLY A 563 22.07 -27.68 -5.37
CA GLY A 563 22.14 -27.91 -6.82
C GLY A 563 22.35 -26.63 -7.64
N VAL A 564 23.01 -25.62 -7.05
CA VAL A 564 23.32 -24.35 -7.74
C VAL A 564 24.60 -24.53 -8.55
N THR A 565 24.46 -24.56 -9.87
CA THR A 565 25.59 -24.79 -10.80
C THR A 565 26.23 -23.51 -11.32
N SER A 566 25.52 -22.38 -11.23
CA SER A 566 26.01 -21.08 -11.69
C SER A 566 26.82 -20.35 -10.61
N PRO A 567 27.68 -19.40 -11.00
CA PRO A 567 28.35 -18.53 -10.04
C PRO A 567 27.36 -17.64 -9.28
N VAL A 568 27.43 -17.63 -7.94
CA VAL A 568 26.62 -16.74 -7.08
C VAL A 568 27.06 -15.30 -7.31
N ASN A 569 26.12 -14.37 -7.41
CA ASN A 569 26.36 -12.97 -7.80
C ASN A 569 27.07 -12.80 -9.16
N GLY A 570 27.17 -13.85 -9.97
CA GLY A 570 27.91 -13.85 -11.24
C GLY A 570 29.40 -14.16 -11.14
N SER A 571 29.99 -14.16 -9.93
CA SER A 571 31.45 -14.31 -9.71
C SER A 571 31.84 -15.30 -8.60
N ASP A 572 30.88 -15.87 -7.86
CA ASP A 572 31.07 -16.57 -6.59
C ASP A 572 31.69 -15.71 -5.47
N ASN A 573 31.79 -14.38 -5.68
CA ASN A 573 32.20 -13.46 -4.63
C ASN A 573 30.99 -12.96 -3.84
N ALA A 574 30.89 -13.41 -2.59
CA ALA A 574 29.82 -13.02 -1.67
C ALA A 574 29.81 -11.51 -1.34
N ASN A 575 30.94 -10.83 -1.53
CA ASN A 575 31.11 -9.41 -1.21
C ASN A 575 30.83 -8.48 -2.40
N GLU A 576 30.21 -8.97 -3.47
CA GLU A 576 29.90 -8.16 -4.65
C GLU A 576 28.39 -7.98 -4.83
N PHE A 577 28.01 -6.80 -5.31
CA PHE A 577 26.72 -6.55 -5.95
C PHE A 577 26.95 -6.40 -7.45
N HIS A 578 26.45 -7.37 -8.22
CA HIS A 578 26.36 -7.21 -9.67
C HIS A 578 25.17 -6.30 -10.01
N PRO A 579 25.28 -5.36 -10.97
CA PRO A 579 24.19 -4.41 -11.25
C PRO A 579 22.98 -5.04 -11.96
N MET A 580 23.19 -6.16 -12.64
CA MET A 580 22.12 -7.05 -13.11
C MET A 580 21.60 -7.89 -11.95
N LYS A 581 20.27 -7.91 -11.75
CA LYS A 581 19.64 -8.51 -10.57
C LYS A 581 18.38 -9.31 -10.82
N GLY A 582 17.78 -9.21 -12.01
CA GLY A 582 16.56 -9.91 -12.36
C GLY A 582 15.31 -9.29 -11.72
N PRO A 583 14.16 -9.97 -11.86
CA PRO A 583 12.88 -9.48 -11.34
C PRO A 583 12.91 -9.30 -9.82
N MET A 584 12.39 -8.17 -9.36
CA MET A 584 12.24 -7.81 -7.95
C MET A 584 10.89 -7.15 -7.73
N THR A 585 10.12 -7.62 -6.76
CA THR A 585 8.84 -7.02 -6.36
C THR A 585 9.06 -5.64 -5.76
N THR A 586 8.17 -4.70 -6.05
CA THR A 586 8.20 -3.39 -5.39
C THR A 586 8.05 -3.58 -3.89
N GLN A 587 8.97 -3.02 -3.09
CA GLN A 587 8.85 -3.02 -1.63
C GLN A 587 8.03 -1.82 -1.17
N THR A 588 7.29 -1.99 -0.07
CA THR A 588 6.65 -0.87 0.62
C THR A 588 7.69 0.15 1.08
N LEU A 589 7.42 1.46 0.94
CA LEU A 589 8.24 2.50 1.56
C LEU A 589 7.82 2.80 3.01
N ARG A 590 6.82 2.10 3.53
CA ARG A 590 6.37 2.25 4.92
C ARG A 590 7.23 1.43 5.87
N GLY A 591 7.52 2.01 7.03
CA GLY A 591 8.27 1.36 8.11
C GLY A 591 9.76 1.16 7.83
N MET A 592 10.36 1.88 6.88
CA MET A 592 11.75 1.62 6.48
C MET A 592 12.79 1.92 7.58
N ARG A 593 12.45 2.72 8.59
CA ARG A 593 13.40 3.06 9.65
C ARG A 593 13.95 1.82 10.35
N ASN A 594 15.23 1.88 10.72
CA ASN A 594 16.01 0.80 11.34
C ASN A 594 16.21 -0.48 10.50
N SER A 595 15.72 -0.54 9.27
CA SER A 595 15.84 -1.76 8.44
C SER A 595 17.24 -1.98 7.85
N GLY A 596 18.22 -1.11 8.13
CA GLY A 596 19.55 -1.13 7.53
C GLY A 596 19.56 -0.76 6.05
N ALA A 597 20.47 -1.38 5.29
CA ALA A 597 20.58 -1.27 3.85
C ALA A 597 19.24 -1.46 3.11
N MET A 598 18.98 -0.71 2.05
CA MET A 598 17.74 -0.74 1.28
C MET A 598 17.88 -1.47 -0.06
N HIS A 599 16.74 -1.75 -0.69
CA HIS A 599 16.55 -2.68 -1.82
C HIS A 599 16.61 -4.16 -1.40
N TRP A 600 16.12 -5.08 -2.25
CA TRP A 600 15.99 -6.52 -1.93
C TRP A 600 17.33 -7.20 -1.65
N ARG A 601 18.39 -6.79 -2.33
CA ARG A 601 19.75 -7.29 -2.08
C ARG A 601 20.51 -6.45 -1.05
N GLY A 602 19.98 -5.28 -0.69
CA GLY A 602 20.70 -4.30 0.13
C GLY A 602 21.73 -3.49 -0.67
N ASP A 603 21.68 -3.50 -2.00
CA ASP A 603 22.65 -2.87 -2.90
C ASP A 603 22.68 -1.34 -2.82
N ARG A 604 21.68 -0.70 -2.20
CA ARG A 604 21.76 0.73 -1.85
C ARG A 604 22.49 0.98 -0.53
N ALA A 605 23.10 -0.04 0.08
CA ALA A 605 24.12 0.14 1.11
C ALA A 605 25.37 0.87 0.57
N THR A 606 25.59 0.83 -0.74
CA THR A 606 26.70 1.46 -1.45
C THR A 606 26.13 2.45 -2.45
N GLY A 607 26.69 3.66 -2.53
CA GLY A 607 26.19 4.65 -3.48
C GLY A 607 26.91 6.00 -3.42
N ILE A 608 26.35 6.97 -4.14
CA ILE A 608 27.00 8.26 -4.41
C ILE A 608 27.22 9.15 -3.18
N PHE A 609 26.53 8.88 -2.06
CA PHE A 609 26.69 9.64 -0.81
C PHE A 609 27.48 8.89 0.27
N GLY A 610 27.88 7.65 0.01
CA GLY A 610 28.67 6.84 0.93
C GLY A 610 28.15 5.42 1.10
N ASN A 611 28.82 4.68 1.98
CA ASN A 611 28.65 3.23 2.13
C ASN A 611 28.36 2.85 3.58
N SER A 612 27.25 2.15 3.82
CA SER A 612 26.90 1.57 5.12
C SER A 612 25.91 0.42 4.97
N GLY A 613 26.19 -0.72 5.60
CA GLY A 613 25.26 -1.85 5.66
C GLY A 613 24.09 -1.65 6.65
N THR A 614 24.20 -0.70 7.57
CA THR A 614 23.29 -0.55 8.72
C THR A 614 22.57 0.81 8.78
N ASP A 615 23.02 1.81 8.03
CA ASP A 615 22.40 3.14 8.01
C ASP A 615 21.28 3.21 6.96
N SER A 616 20.03 3.12 7.44
CA SER A 616 18.84 3.24 6.60
C SER A 616 18.67 4.62 5.96
N ASN A 617 19.08 5.70 6.63
CA ASN A 617 18.94 7.06 6.10
C ASN A 617 19.93 7.29 4.96
N LEU A 618 21.21 6.93 5.16
CA LEU A 618 22.20 6.95 4.08
C LEU A 618 21.79 6.06 2.91
N SER A 619 21.34 4.85 3.20
CA SER A 619 20.93 3.91 2.15
C SER A 619 19.73 4.40 1.35
N PHE A 620 18.76 5.05 1.99
CA PHE A 620 17.65 5.71 1.29
C PHE A 620 18.15 6.86 0.39
N LYS A 621 19.06 7.71 0.90
CA LYS A 621 19.63 8.81 0.11
C LYS A 621 20.36 8.32 -1.14
N ASN A 622 21.01 7.16 -1.08
CA ASN A 622 21.70 6.55 -2.23
C ASN A 622 20.77 6.20 -3.43
N PHE A 623 19.44 6.25 -3.26
CA PHE A 623 18.50 6.16 -4.39
C PHE A 623 18.42 7.44 -5.26
N ALA A 624 19.18 8.50 -4.96
CA ALA A 624 19.26 9.71 -5.81
C ALA A 624 19.43 9.39 -7.31
N VAL A 625 20.17 8.34 -7.65
CA VAL A 625 20.41 7.92 -9.04
C VAL A 625 19.15 7.49 -9.79
N ALA A 626 18.08 7.09 -9.09
CA ALA A 626 16.82 6.70 -9.74
C ALA A 626 16.08 7.89 -10.37
N PHE A 627 16.31 9.11 -9.86
CA PHE A 627 15.70 10.32 -10.43
C PHE A 627 16.23 10.59 -11.85
N GLU A 628 17.50 10.29 -12.11
CA GLU A 628 18.07 10.32 -13.46
C GLU A 628 17.80 9.01 -14.22
N GLY A 629 18.27 7.88 -13.67
CA GLY A 629 18.30 6.60 -14.36
C GLY A 629 16.92 5.98 -14.63
N LEU A 630 15.89 6.38 -13.87
CA LEU A 630 14.54 5.84 -14.00
C LEU A 630 13.53 6.89 -14.48
N LEU A 631 13.52 8.09 -13.88
CA LEU A 631 12.58 9.15 -14.25
C LEU A 631 13.08 10.04 -15.41
N GLY A 632 14.36 9.91 -15.78
CA GLY A 632 14.99 10.68 -16.85
C GLY A 632 15.36 12.12 -16.48
N GLY A 633 15.43 12.44 -15.19
CA GLY A 633 15.95 13.73 -14.72
C GLY A 633 17.36 14.02 -15.26
N THR A 634 17.76 15.29 -15.24
CA THR A 634 19.05 15.72 -15.84
C THR A 634 20.29 15.30 -15.05
N ALA A 635 20.12 14.93 -13.78
CA ALA A 635 21.17 14.49 -12.87
C ALA A 635 20.53 13.78 -11.66
N PRO A 636 21.31 13.02 -10.86
CA PRO A 636 20.86 12.55 -9.56
C PRO A 636 20.55 13.74 -8.65
N LEU A 637 19.60 13.57 -7.73
CA LEU A 637 19.32 14.60 -6.72
C LEU A 637 20.53 14.83 -5.81
N THR A 638 20.65 16.04 -5.26
CA THR A 638 21.69 16.36 -4.28
C THR A 638 21.44 15.66 -2.93
N GLU A 639 22.47 15.55 -2.09
CA GLU A 639 22.31 14.93 -0.77
C GLU A 639 21.29 15.67 0.11
N ALA A 640 21.27 17.00 0.04
CA ALA A 640 20.33 17.84 0.79
C ALA A 640 18.88 17.63 0.34
N GLU A 641 18.65 17.48 -0.97
CA GLU A 641 17.34 17.13 -1.52
C GLU A 641 16.91 15.74 -1.07
N MET A 642 17.80 14.74 -1.15
CA MET A 642 17.50 13.40 -0.66
C MET A 642 17.31 13.34 0.85
N GLN A 643 17.99 14.19 1.64
CA GLN A 643 17.72 14.30 3.07
C GLN A 643 16.33 14.88 3.34
N THR A 644 15.88 15.84 2.52
CA THR A 644 14.51 16.37 2.60
C THR A 644 13.49 15.27 2.31
N PHE A 645 13.75 14.44 1.29
CA PHE A 645 12.89 13.29 1.01
C PHE A 645 12.92 12.25 2.14
N ALA A 646 14.09 11.94 2.69
CA ALA A 646 14.25 11.00 3.80
C ALA A 646 13.50 11.47 5.06
N ASN A 647 13.54 12.77 5.36
CA ASN A 647 12.83 13.36 6.51
C ASN A 647 11.30 13.22 6.40
N PHE A 648 10.76 13.08 5.19
CA PHE A 648 9.35 12.75 4.93
C PHE A 648 9.10 11.25 4.98
N GLN A 649 9.91 10.45 4.29
CA GLN A 649 9.59 9.03 4.05
C GLN A 649 9.95 8.12 5.23
N MET A 650 11.04 8.39 5.95
CA MET A 650 11.52 7.53 7.04
C MET A 650 10.53 7.42 8.23
N PRO A 651 9.78 8.48 8.60
CA PRO A 651 8.75 8.38 9.65
C PRO A 651 7.42 7.75 9.21
N VAL A 652 7.22 7.41 7.93
CA VAL A 652 5.97 6.79 7.46
C VAL A 652 5.86 5.39 8.05
N MET A 653 4.79 5.12 8.81
CA MET A 653 4.56 3.85 9.50
C MET A 653 3.68 2.91 8.66
N LEU A 654 3.81 1.60 8.92
CA LEU A 654 2.81 0.63 8.48
C LEU A 654 1.54 0.75 9.35
N PRO A 655 0.34 0.49 8.82
CA PRO A 655 -0.85 0.37 9.64
C PRO A 655 -0.78 -0.87 10.57
N PRO A 656 -1.63 -0.94 11.61
CA PRO A 656 -1.75 -2.13 12.43
C PRO A 656 -2.09 -3.38 11.61
N ASN A 657 -1.53 -4.54 11.98
CA ASN A 657 -1.80 -5.79 11.26
C ASN A 657 -3.27 -6.24 11.45
N PRO A 658 -4.07 -6.36 10.35
CA PRO A 658 -5.50 -6.65 10.42
C PRO A 658 -5.84 -8.11 10.75
N ILE A 659 -4.85 -9.01 10.77
CA ILE A 659 -5.01 -10.43 11.10
C ILE A 659 -4.83 -10.67 12.61
N ARG A 660 -4.13 -9.77 13.29
CA ARG A 660 -3.89 -9.86 14.74
C ARG A 660 -5.13 -9.37 15.50
N LYS A 661 -5.47 -10.05 16.59
CA LYS A 661 -6.63 -9.70 17.42
C LYS A 661 -6.44 -8.32 18.06
N LEU A 662 -7.54 -7.62 18.28
CA LEU A 662 -7.55 -6.26 18.84
C LEU A 662 -7.07 -6.18 20.29
N ASP A 663 -7.09 -7.28 21.03
CA ASP A 663 -6.48 -7.40 22.37
C ASP A 663 -4.99 -7.77 22.31
N ASN A 664 -4.41 -7.73 21.09
CA ASN A 664 -3.04 -8.07 20.76
C ASN A 664 -2.63 -9.53 21.01
N SER A 665 -3.58 -10.39 21.42
CA SER A 665 -3.33 -11.82 21.66
C SER A 665 -3.17 -12.62 20.37
N LEU A 666 -2.40 -13.70 20.45
CA LEU A 666 -2.23 -14.67 19.37
C LEU A 666 -3.29 -15.78 19.47
N THR A 667 -3.72 -16.33 18.33
CA THR A 667 -4.45 -17.60 18.32
C THR A 667 -3.54 -18.75 18.77
N ALA A 668 -4.12 -19.92 19.09
CA ALA A 668 -3.31 -21.08 19.49
C ALA A 668 -2.30 -21.50 18.41
N SER A 669 -2.67 -21.38 17.13
CA SER A 669 -1.78 -21.64 15.99
C SER A 669 -0.65 -20.61 15.91
N GLN A 670 -1.01 -19.32 15.91
CA GLN A 670 -0.05 -18.22 15.91
C GLN A 670 0.92 -18.29 17.09
N GLN A 671 0.46 -18.69 18.29
CA GLN A 671 1.32 -18.82 19.46
C GLN A 671 2.31 -19.98 19.30
N ARG A 672 1.90 -21.14 18.76
CA ARG A 672 2.83 -22.24 18.46
C ARG A 672 3.85 -21.81 17.39
N GLY A 673 3.41 -21.07 16.38
CA GLY A 673 4.27 -20.50 15.35
C GLY A 673 5.30 -19.54 15.94
N HIS A 674 4.87 -18.61 16.78
CA HIS A 674 5.74 -17.69 17.52
C HIS A 674 6.75 -18.44 18.38
N ASN A 675 6.34 -19.49 19.09
CA ASN A 675 7.22 -20.29 19.94
C ASN A 675 8.28 -21.04 19.13
N PHE A 676 7.93 -21.55 17.95
CA PHE A 676 8.92 -22.13 17.04
C PHE A 676 9.86 -21.07 16.49
N TYR A 677 9.32 -19.93 16.08
CA TYR A 677 10.05 -18.81 15.49
C TYR A 677 11.13 -18.24 16.42
N THR A 678 10.76 -18.01 17.68
CA THR A 678 11.64 -17.48 18.75
C THR A 678 12.37 -18.57 19.53
N GLY A 679 12.11 -19.84 19.20
CA GLY A 679 12.68 -20.99 19.87
C GLY A 679 14.17 -21.19 19.57
N SER A 680 14.78 -22.14 20.28
CA SER A 680 16.20 -22.45 20.16
C SER A 680 16.55 -23.40 19.01
N ARG A 681 15.56 -24.00 18.35
CA ARG A 681 15.80 -24.95 17.26
C ARG A 681 16.20 -24.19 15.98
N PRO A 682 17.38 -24.45 15.41
CA PRO A 682 17.73 -23.90 14.11
C PRO A 682 16.72 -24.39 13.06
N SER A 683 16.08 -23.45 12.39
CA SER A 683 15.04 -23.73 11.40
C SER A 683 15.61 -23.81 9.99
N ASP A 684 16.75 -23.17 9.72
CA ASP A 684 17.46 -23.24 8.44
C ASP A 684 18.78 -24.05 8.54
N GLY A 685 19.44 -24.26 7.39
CA GLY A 685 20.74 -24.91 7.28
C GLY A 685 20.72 -26.45 7.25
N ILE A 686 21.91 -27.05 7.10
CA ILE A 686 22.12 -28.50 7.10
C ILE A 686 23.08 -28.84 8.25
N ASP A 687 22.66 -29.76 9.13
CA ASP A 687 23.53 -30.32 10.15
C ASP A 687 24.40 -31.41 9.52
N VAL A 688 25.69 -31.13 9.36
CA VAL A 688 26.65 -32.03 8.70
C VAL A 688 27.36 -32.99 9.68
N GLY A 689 26.85 -33.18 10.91
CA GLY A 689 27.36 -34.19 11.85
C GLY A 689 28.81 -33.94 12.30
N PRO A 690 29.64 -34.97 12.60
CA PRO A 690 30.98 -34.81 13.21
C PRO A 690 32.00 -34.01 12.37
N LEU A 691 31.70 -33.75 11.09
CA LEU A 691 32.47 -32.82 10.24
C LEU A 691 32.21 -31.35 10.62
N GLY A 692 31.16 -31.06 11.37
CA GLY A 692 30.85 -29.74 11.96
C GLY A 692 31.85 -29.28 13.02
N GLY A 693 32.80 -30.15 13.43
CA GLY A 693 33.99 -29.77 14.18
C GLY A 693 35.15 -29.24 13.34
N LEU A 694 35.09 -29.37 12.00
CA LEU A 694 36.11 -28.86 11.06
C LEU A 694 35.76 -27.50 10.47
N ILE A 695 34.53 -27.01 10.69
CA ILE A 695 34.05 -25.69 10.25
C ILE A 695 33.81 -24.84 11.50
N PRO A 696 34.72 -23.89 11.84
CA PRO A 696 34.48 -22.98 12.95
C PRO A 696 33.34 -22.00 12.61
N GLY A 697 32.18 -22.11 13.27
CA GLY A 697 31.07 -21.18 13.11
C GLY A 697 29.67 -21.79 13.31
N GLN A 698 28.66 -20.93 13.41
CA GLN A 698 27.24 -21.33 13.43
C GLN A 698 26.77 -21.57 11.99
N THR A 699 26.55 -22.83 11.60
CA THR A 699 26.15 -23.24 10.24
C THR A 699 24.63 -23.37 10.04
N ALA A 700 23.84 -23.05 11.07
CA ALA A 700 22.39 -23.12 11.07
C ALA A 700 21.80 -22.06 12.03
N PHE A 701 20.71 -21.42 11.64
CA PHE A 701 20.07 -20.31 12.33
C PHE A 701 18.60 -20.63 12.64
N THR A 702 18.10 -20.04 13.72
CA THR A 702 16.66 -20.02 14.02
C THR A 702 15.99 -18.98 13.14
N CYS A 703 14.65 -19.00 13.05
CA CYS A 703 13.92 -17.97 12.31
C CYS A 703 14.29 -16.58 12.85
N GLU A 704 14.28 -16.40 14.18
CA GLU A 704 14.69 -15.17 14.86
C GLU A 704 16.16 -14.78 14.60
N GLY A 705 17.06 -15.77 14.49
CA GLY A 705 18.49 -15.54 14.24
C GLY A 705 18.79 -14.87 12.90
N CYS A 706 17.94 -15.09 11.90
CA CYS A 706 17.98 -14.39 10.62
C CYS A 706 16.99 -13.20 10.63
N HIS A 707 15.73 -13.46 10.93
CA HIS A 707 14.62 -12.52 10.93
C HIS A 707 14.32 -11.99 12.34
N ARG A 708 15.17 -11.12 12.87
CA ARG A 708 15.04 -10.60 14.24
C ARG A 708 13.73 -9.84 14.49
N LEU A 709 12.99 -10.20 15.54
CA LEU A 709 11.86 -9.48 16.12
C LEU A 709 12.26 -8.90 17.49
N ASP A 710 12.65 -7.63 17.48
CA ASP A 710 13.05 -6.89 18.68
C ASP A 710 12.50 -5.45 18.59
N PRO A 711 11.26 -5.22 19.05
CA PRO A 711 10.61 -3.91 18.99
C PRO A 711 11.38 -2.80 19.71
N ALA A 712 12.14 -3.14 20.76
CA ALA A 712 12.96 -2.18 21.49
C ALA A 712 14.14 -1.67 20.65
N ALA A 713 14.69 -2.53 19.78
CA ALA A 713 15.72 -2.16 18.81
C ALA A 713 15.17 -1.62 17.47
N GLY A 714 13.84 -1.74 17.25
CA GLY A 714 13.15 -1.35 16.02
C GLY A 714 13.24 -2.42 14.92
N PHE A 715 13.43 -3.69 15.28
CA PHE A 715 13.54 -4.80 14.34
C PHE A 715 12.24 -5.60 14.26
N PHE A 716 11.71 -5.75 13.05
CA PHE A 716 10.45 -6.43 12.77
C PHE A 716 10.60 -7.44 11.64
N GLY A 717 11.35 -8.50 11.93
CA GLY A 717 11.67 -9.58 10.98
C GLY A 717 12.95 -9.33 10.20
N THR A 718 13.79 -8.35 10.58
CA THR A 718 15.10 -8.12 9.96
C THR A 718 16.11 -7.62 10.99
N GLY A 719 17.33 -8.18 10.95
CA GLY A 719 18.47 -7.68 11.71
C GLY A 719 19.43 -6.81 10.89
N GLY A 720 19.04 -6.40 9.67
CA GLY A 720 19.91 -5.62 8.76
C GLY A 720 21.06 -6.41 8.13
N ARG A 721 21.00 -7.75 8.17
CA ARG A 721 22.00 -8.67 7.59
C ARG A 721 21.56 -9.15 6.21
N SER A 722 22.45 -9.82 5.49
CA SER A 722 22.15 -10.57 4.26
C SER A 722 22.49 -12.05 4.45
N SER A 723 21.95 -12.93 3.60
CA SER A 723 22.25 -14.36 3.66
C SER A 723 22.30 -15.01 2.28
N PHE A 724 23.05 -16.11 2.19
CA PHE A 724 23.00 -17.03 1.06
C PHE A 724 22.15 -18.24 1.43
N GLU A 725 20.98 -18.36 0.77
CA GLU A 725 20.00 -19.41 1.05
C GLU A 725 19.81 -20.34 -0.15
N GLY A 726 20.90 -20.66 -0.87
CA GLY A 726 20.87 -21.58 -2.00
C GLY A 726 20.26 -21.03 -3.29
N ILE A 727 20.20 -19.71 -3.43
CA ILE A 727 19.81 -19.01 -4.68
C ILE A 727 21.02 -18.36 -5.34
N THR A 728 20.88 -17.94 -6.60
CA THR A 728 22.00 -17.42 -7.42
C THR A 728 22.53 -16.05 -7.01
N GLN A 729 21.94 -15.42 -5.98
CA GLN A 729 22.31 -14.11 -5.48
C GLN A 729 22.23 -14.05 -3.96
N ILE A 730 23.11 -13.30 -3.32
CA ILE A 730 22.98 -12.99 -1.90
C ILE A 730 21.95 -11.88 -1.71
N VAL A 731 20.98 -12.14 -0.83
CA VAL A 731 19.86 -11.22 -0.58
C VAL A 731 19.91 -10.66 0.84
N LYS A 732 19.44 -9.41 0.99
CA LYS A 732 19.22 -8.84 2.31
C LYS A 732 18.07 -9.59 2.96
N ILE A 733 18.18 -9.86 4.26
CA ILE A 733 17.09 -10.44 5.05
C ILE A 733 15.98 -9.38 5.20
N PRO A 734 14.80 -9.59 4.60
CA PRO A 734 13.73 -8.58 4.56
C PRO A 734 12.93 -8.56 5.87
N GLN A 735 12.32 -7.41 6.17
CA GLN A 735 11.28 -7.29 7.20
C GLN A 735 10.04 -8.15 6.86
N LEU A 736 9.22 -8.51 7.86
CA LEU A 736 8.11 -9.46 7.71
C LEU A 736 6.69 -8.91 7.98
N ARG A 737 6.54 -7.60 8.21
CA ARG A 737 5.32 -6.97 8.73
C ARG A 737 4.12 -6.98 7.78
N ASN A 738 4.36 -6.98 6.47
CA ASN A 738 3.31 -6.85 5.46
C ASN A 738 3.09 -8.14 4.64
N MET A 739 3.46 -9.31 5.17
CA MET A 739 3.27 -10.59 4.45
C MET A 739 1.80 -10.85 4.09
N TYR A 740 0.86 -10.40 4.92
CA TYR A 740 -0.58 -10.53 4.66
C TYR A 740 -1.04 -9.81 3.39
N GLN A 741 -0.32 -8.78 2.95
CA GLN A 741 -0.64 -8.03 1.73
C GLN A 741 -0.15 -8.74 0.46
N LYS A 742 0.67 -9.81 0.55
CA LYS A 742 1.26 -10.51 -0.62
C LYS A 742 0.44 -11.71 -1.11
N VAL A 743 -0.77 -11.87 -0.58
CA VAL A 743 -1.66 -12.98 -0.93
C VAL A 743 -2.39 -12.70 -2.23
N GLY A 744 -2.47 -13.70 -3.12
CA GLY A 744 -3.32 -13.63 -4.32
C GLY A 744 -2.82 -14.44 -5.52
N MET A 745 -1.56 -14.87 -5.49
CA MET A 745 -0.98 -15.79 -6.45
C MET A 745 -1.04 -17.22 -5.91
N PHE A 746 -1.53 -18.15 -6.71
CA PHE A 746 -1.52 -19.58 -6.41
C PHE A 746 -1.11 -20.37 -7.64
N GLY A 747 -0.45 -21.50 -7.41
CA GLY A 747 -0.01 -22.36 -8.49
C GLY A 747 1.46 -22.12 -8.81
N SER A 748 2.24 -23.16 -8.67
CA SER A 748 3.68 -23.12 -8.92
C SER A 748 4.12 -24.47 -9.49
N PRO A 749 4.92 -24.45 -10.56
CA PRO A 749 5.51 -25.66 -11.12
C PRO A 749 6.48 -26.31 -10.12
N LYS A 750 6.78 -27.60 -10.35
CA LYS A 750 7.85 -28.29 -9.65
C LYS A 750 9.22 -27.69 -9.99
N VAL A 751 10.02 -27.41 -8.96
CA VAL A 751 11.47 -27.16 -9.05
C VAL A 751 12.15 -27.90 -7.90
N ASP A 752 13.38 -28.36 -8.10
CA ASP A 752 14.08 -29.22 -7.13
C ASP A 752 14.48 -28.51 -5.85
N PHE A 753 14.41 -27.17 -5.81
CA PHE A 753 14.70 -26.39 -4.62
C PHE A 753 13.63 -26.56 -3.53
N PHE A 754 12.37 -26.80 -3.90
CA PHE A 754 11.27 -27.03 -2.97
C PHE A 754 10.88 -28.51 -2.93
N ARG A 755 10.57 -29.04 -1.75
CA ARG A 755 10.01 -30.38 -1.57
C ARG A 755 8.52 -30.44 -1.92
N ALA A 756 7.85 -29.30 -2.03
CA ALA A 756 6.48 -29.23 -2.50
C ALA A 756 6.34 -29.82 -3.92
N ALA A 757 5.29 -30.60 -4.11
CA ALA A 757 4.93 -31.11 -5.43
C ALA A 757 4.55 -29.97 -6.38
N ASP A 758 4.43 -30.31 -7.67
CA ASP A 758 3.75 -29.45 -8.63
C ASP A 758 2.30 -29.26 -8.17
N THR A 759 1.81 -28.03 -8.15
CA THR A 759 0.40 -27.76 -7.80
C THR A 759 -0.58 -28.25 -8.86
N GLY A 760 -0.10 -28.51 -10.08
CA GLY A 760 -0.92 -28.55 -11.26
C GLY A 760 -1.50 -27.17 -11.59
N PHE A 761 -2.31 -27.14 -12.65
CA PHE A 761 -2.99 -25.92 -13.07
C PHE A 761 -4.15 -25.60 -12.10
N VAL A 762 -4.06 -24.48 -11.39
CA VAL A 762 -5.00 -24.13 -10.30
C VAL A 762 -6.12 -23.17 -10.70
N GLY A 763 -6.25 -22.85 -11.98
CA GLY A 763 -7.32 -21.98 -12.48
C GLY A 763 -7.00 -20.49 -12.40
N ASN A 764 -8.03 -19.68 -12.23
CA ASN A 764 -7.92 -18.22 -12.23
C ASN A 764 -7.36 -17.74 -10.89
N GLN A 765 -6.40 -16.81 -10.92
CA GLN A 765 -5.86 -16.15 -9.74
C GLN A 765 -6.00 -14.63 -9.84
N VAL A 766 -6.01 -13.95 -8.69
CA VAL A 766 -6.20 -12.49 -8.61
C VAL A 766 -4.88 -11.73 -8.72
N ARG A 767 -3.73 -12.38 -8.46
CA ARG A 767 -2.39 -11.79 -8.62
C ARG A 767 -1.45 -12.72 -9.38
N GLY A 768 -0.51 -12.12 -10.09
CA GLY A 768 0.60 -12.81 -10.77
C GLY A 768 1.90 -12.88 -9.96
N PHE A 769 1.96 -12.23 -8.81
CA PHE A 769 3.14 -12.22 -7.94
C PHE A 769 2.72 -12.55 -6.50
N GLY A 770 3.55 -13.35 -5.82
CA GLY A 770 3.35 -13.76 -4.44
C GLY A 770 4.50 -13.34 -3.54
N PHE A 771 5.14 -14.31 -2.91
CA PHE A 771 6.18 -14.14 -1.91
C PHE A 771 7.59 -14.13 -2.52
N VAL A 772 8.57 -13.92 -1.63
CA VAL A 772 10.01 -13.74 -1.90
C VAL A 772 10.34 -12.54 -2.78
N HIS A 773 11.63 -12.35 -3.11
CA HIS A 773 12.14 -11.13 -3.72
C HIS A 773 11.56 -10.84 -5.10
N ASP A 774 11.28 -11.87 -5.91
CA ASP A 774 10.93 -11.81 -7.33
C ASP A 774 9.44 -12.12 -7.56
N GLY A 775 8.71 -12.39 -6.48
CA GLY A 775 7.28 -12.69 -6.49
C GLY A 775 6.94 -14.08 -7.03
N ALA A 776 7.91 -14.97 -7.26
CA ALA A 776 7.68 -16.23 -7.96
C ALA A 776 7.12 -17.37 -7.08
N VAL A 777 7.07 -17.19 -5.76
CA VAL A 777 6.60 -18.22 -4.82
C VAL A 777 5.16 -17.94 -4.40
N ASP A 778 4.26 -18.90 -4.65
CA ASP A 778 2.83 -18.74 -4.43
C ASP A 778 2.41 -18.58 -2.96
N THR A 779 3.04 -19.32 -2.03
CA THR A 779 2.64 -19.37 -0.63
C THR A 779 3.83 -19.46 0.32
N LEU A 780 3.70 -18.88 1.53
CA LEU A 780 4.66 -19.09 2.60
C LEU A 780 4.80 -20.58 2.98
N PHE A 781 3.71 -21.36 2.89
CA PHE A 781 3.77 -22.80 3.14
C PHE A 781 4.71 -23.49 2.15
N ARG A 782 4.59 -23.22 0.84
CA ARG A 782 5.54 -23.72 -0.16
C ARG A 782 6.96 -23.26 0.14
N PHE A 783 7.16 -21.98 0.49
CA PHE A 783 8.48 -21.46 0.84
C PHE A 783 9.16 -22.30 1.93
N PHE A 784 8.42 -22.66 2.98
CA PHE A 784 8.91 -23.52 4.07
C PHE A 784 9.13 -24.99 3.72
N THR A 785 8.87 -25.38 2.48
CA THR A 785 9.31 -26.66 1.92
C THR A 785 10.64 -26.56 1.16
N ALA A 786 11.29 -25.40 1.12
CA ALA A 786 12.62 -25.29 0.52
C ALA A 786 13.59 -26.25 1.21
N LYS A 787 14.57 -26.79 0.46
CA LYS A 787 15.55 -27.75 0.96
C LYS A 787 16.27 -27.30 2.24
N VAL A 788 16.48 -25.99 2.41
CA VAL A 788 17.10 -25.42 3.60
C VAL A 788 16.27 -25.62 4.87
N PHE A 789 14.96 -25.85 4.74
CA PHE A 789 14.01 -26.11 5.82
C PHE A 789 13.66 -27.61 5.96
N ASP A 790 14.44 -28.51 5.35
CA ASP A 790 14.16 -29.95 5.38
C ASP A 790 14.10 -30.47 6.82
N PRO A 791 13.10 -31.30 7.19
CA PRO A 791 13.01 -31.81 8.55
C PRO A 791 14.17 -32.74 8.89
N GLN A 792 14.95 -32.42 9.93
CA GLN A 792 16.05 -33.25 10.45
C GLN A 792 15.90 -33.46 11.96
N LEU A 793 16.80 -34.25 12.56
CA LEU A 793 16.74 -34.51 14.00
C LEU A 793 16.96 -33.22 14.81
N THR A 794 17.94 -32.42 14.42
CA THR A 794 18.48 -31.28 15.19
C THR A 794 18.21 -29.92 14.54
N VAL A 795 18.05 -29.86 13.21
CA VAL A 795 17.80 -28.64 12.42
C VAL A 795 16.58 -28.78 11.50
N GLY A 796 16.14 -27.67 10.90
CA GLY A 796 14.97 -27.66 10.02
C GLY A 796 13.65 -27.77 10.80
N PHE A 797 12.54 -27.99 10.10
CA PHE A 797 11.28 -28.31 10.79
C PHE A 797 11.36 -29.66 11.54
N PRO A 798 10.50 -29.90 12.56
CA PRO A 798 10.53 -31.16 13.30
C PRO A 798 10.17 -32.37 12.42
N LEU A 799 10.82 -33.52 12.65
CA LEU A 799 10.49 -34.78 11.94
C LEU A 799 9.04 -35.22 12.18
N VAL A 800 8.51 -34.95 13.37
CA VAL A 800 7.12 -35.24 13.74
C VAL A 800 6.25 -34.03 13.40
N ASN A 801 5.26 -34.24 12.55
CA ASN A 801 4.32 -33.21 12.10
C ASN A 801 4.97 -31.90 11.58
N PRO A 802 5.91 -31.99 10.62
CA PRO A 802 6.56 -30.81 10.05
C PRO A 802 5.54 -29.83 9.44
N ASP A 803 4.54 -30.33 8.72
CA ASP A 803 3.55 -29.49 8.05
C ASP A 803 2.61 -28.76 9.01
N GLY A 804 2.27 -29.37 10.15
CA GLY A 804 1.55 -28.65 11.21
C GLY A 804 2.37 -27.47 11.73
N THR A 805 3.65 -27.70 11.99
CA THR A 805 4.57 -26.65 12.45
C THR A 805 4.75 -25.55 11.40
N ARG A 806 4.87 -25.91 10.11
CA ARG A 806 4.91 -24.94 9.00
C ARG A 806 3.69 -24.04 8.98
N ARG A 807 2.48 -24.62 9.10
CA ARG A 807 1.23 -23.85 9.14
C ARG A 807 1.16 -22.92 10.34
N ASP A 808 1.58 -23.39 11.52
CA ASP A 808 1.65 -22.56 12.72
C ASP A 808 2.58 -21.34 12.50
N VAL A 809 3.76 -21.53 11.89
CA VAL A 809 4.69 -20.43 11.54
C VAL A 809 4.11 -19.48 10.50
N VAL A 810 3.44 -20.01 9.47
CA VAL A 810 2.73 -19.20 8.47
C VAL A 810 1.67 -18.33 9.16
N ASP A 811 0.84 -18.90 10.02
CA ASP A 811 -0.20 -18.16 10.73
C ASP A 811 0.39 -17.02 11.58
N PHE A 812 1.52 -17.27 12.25
CA PHE A 812 2.25 -16.23 12.99
C PHE A 812 2.78 -15.13 12.07
N MET A 813 3.43 -15.48 10.96
CA MET A 813 3.95 -14.49 10.00
C MET A 813 2.86 -13.64 9.35
N MET A 814 1.66 -14.18 9.17
CA MET A 814 0.52 -13.41 8.67
C MET A 814 0.01 -12.39 9.71
N ALA A 815 0.23 -12.65 11.01
CA ALA A 815 -0.12 -11.77 12.12
C ALA A 815 1.12 -11.07 12.75
N PHE A 816 2.21 -10.96 12.00
CA PHE A 816 3.47 -10.39 12.46
C PHE A 816 3.29 -8.93 12.92
N ASP A 817 4.02 -8.54 13.97
CA ASP A 817 3.90 -7.23 14.60
C ASP A 817 4.28 -6.10 13.63
N SER A 818 3.45 -5.07 13.52
CA SER A 818 3.63 -3.94 12.59
C SER A 818 4.33 -2.72 13.20
N ASP A 819 4.79 -2.79 14.46
CA ASP A 819 5.28 -1.65 15.27
C ASP A 819 4.15 -0.73 15.78
N LEU A 820 2.90 -1.18 15.63
CA LEU A 820 1.68 -0.57 16.16
C LEU A 820 0.74 -1.67 16.63
N ALA A 821 0.17 -1.51 17.82
CA ALA A 821 -0.79 -2.46 18.36
C ALA A 821 -2.07 -2.52 17.48
N PRO A 822 -2.70 -3.70 17.33
CA PRO A 822 -3.89 -3.88 16.48
C PRO A 822 -5.10 -3.01 16.85
N VAL A 823 -5.13 -2.48 18.08
CA VAL A 823 -6.22 -1.59 18.56
C VAL A 823 -6.10 -0.16 18.04
N VAL A 824 -4.94 0.27 17.56
CA VAL A 824 -4.74 1.61 17.02
C VAL A 824 -5.68 1.82 15.82
N GLY A 825 -6.36 2.97 15.78
CA GLY A 825 -7.40 3.28 14.81
C GLY A 825 -8.80 2.85 15.23
N GLN A 826 -8.96 1.84 16.10
CA GLN A 826 -10.28 1.32 16.44
C GLN A 826 -11.17 2.36 17.14
N GLN A 827 -12.44 2.40 16.74
CA GLN A 827 -13.45 3.34 17.24
C GLN A 827 -14.76 2.67 17.65
N VAL A 828 -15.51 3.36 18.52
CA VAL A 828 -16.92 3.03 18.80
C VAL A 828 -17.67 4.26 19.30
N THR A 829 -18.94 4.41 18.88
CA THR A 829 -19.84 5.49 19.35
C THR A 829 -20.87 4.94 20.32
N LEU A 830 -20.89 5.49 21.55
CA LEU A 830 -21.88 5.25 22.58
C LEU A 830 -23.02 6.26 22.46
N THR A 831 -24.25 5.77 22.59
CA THR A 831 -25.50 6.54 22.53
C THR A 831 -26.38 6.15 23.72
N ALA A 832 -27.51 6.85 23.91
CA ALA A 832 -28.46 6.56 24.97
C ALA A 832 -29.08 5.16 24.88
N THR A 833 -29.01 4.49 23.72
CA THR A 833 -29.76 3.26 23.44
C THR A 833 -28.88 2.04 23.17
N ASN A 834 -27.56 2.19 23.00
CA ASN A 834 -26.68 1.09 22.56
C ASN A 834 -25.64 0.64 23.60
N ALA A 835 -25.72 1.12 24.84
CA ALA A 835 -24.71 0.85 25.88
C ALA A 835 -24.39 -0.66 26.03
N ALA A 836 -25.40 -1.52 26.01
CA ALA A 836 -25.21 -2.97 26.11
C ALA A 836 -24.37 -3.55 24.96
N ALA A 837 -24.55 -3.04 23.74
CA ALA A 837 -23.83 -3.52 22.56
C ALA A 837 -22.37 -3.03 22.53
N VAL A 838 -22.11 -1.78 22.92
CA VAL A 838 -20.78 -1.16 22.77
C VAL A 838 -19.87 -1.33 23.99
N SER A 839 -20.41 -1.68 25.16
CA SER A 839 -19.63 -1.68 26.40
C SER A 839 -18.42 -2.60 26.37
N GLY A 840 -18.52 -3.78 25.76
CA GLY A 840 -17.38 -4.69 25.59
C GLY A 840 -16.25 -4.07 24.78
N ARG A 841 -16.59 -3.35 23.71
CA ARG A 841 -15.59 -2.64 22.89
C ARG A 841 -14.94 -1.49 23.66
N ILE A 842 -15.71 -0.68 24.39
CA ILE A 842 -15.15 0.43 25.19
C ILE A 842 -14.20 -0.11 26.27
N ASN A 843 -14.58 -1.20 26.95
CA ASN A 843 -13.74 -1.84 27.96
C ASN A 843 -12.43 -2.36 27.36
N LEU A 844 -12.49 -2.95 26.16
CA LEU A 844 -11.29 -3.34 25.42
C LEU A 844 -10.39 -2.12 25.15
N LEU A 845 -10.93 -1.02 24.61
CA LEU A 845 -10.14 0.17 24.31
C LEU A 845 -9.45 0.76 25.56
N LEU A 846 -10.15 0.81 26.70
CA LEU A 846 -9.58 1.24 27.99
C LEU A 846 -8.46 0.32 28.44
N GLN A 847 -8.68 -1.01 28.38
CA GLN A 847 -7.65 -1.98 28.74
C GLN A 847 -6.40 -1.80 27.87
N ARG A 848 -6.57 -1.60 26.57
CA ARG A 848 -5.46 -1.40 25.64
C ARG A 848 -4.70 -0.10 25.89
N ALA A 849 -5.41 0.98 26.23
CA ALA A 849 -4.80 2.25 26.60
C ALA A 849 -3.92 2.19 27.87
N GLN A 850 -4.13 1.18 28.72
CA GLN A 850 -3.32 0.91 29.92
C GLN A 850 -2.23 -0.14 29.70
N THR A 851 -2.32 -0.92 28.61
CA THR A 851 -1.43 -2.06 28.37
C THR A 851 -0.05 -1.55 27.94
N PRO A 852 1.04 -1.93 28.63
CA PRO A 852 2.40 -1.55 28.23
C PRO A 852 2.73 -2.03 26.81
N PHE A 853 3.41 -1.17 26.06
CA PHE A 853 3.86 -1.44 24.70
C PHE A 853 5.29 -0.92 24.53
N THR A 854 6.09 -1.59 23.71
CA THR A 854 7.48 -1.18 23.44
C THR A 854 7.65 -0.97 21.94
N SER A 855 8.08 0.22 21.56
CA SER A 855 8.41 0.55 20.18
C SER A 855 9.49 1.63 20.16
N LYS A 856 10.60 1.35 19.48
CA LYS A 856 11.65 2.35 19.25
C LYS A 856 11.12 3.58 18.52
N GLU A 857 10.22 3.40 17.57
CA GLU A 857 9.62 4.48 16.77
C GLU A 857 8.70 5.38 17.61
N LEU A 858 8.06 4.82 18.62
CA LEU A 858 7.15 5.54 19.52
C LEU A 858 7.83 6.00 20.82
N GLY A 859 9.16 6.10 20.84
CA GLY A 859 9.91 6.64 21.99
C GLY A 859 10.33 5.62 23.05
N GLY A 860 10.21 4.31 22.77
CA GLY A 860 10.59 3.23 23.67
C GLY A 860 9.38 2.65 24.41
N ALA A 861 9.36 2.78 25.73
CA ALA A 861 8.26 2.28 26.55
C ALA A 861 7.05 3.24 26.51
N THR A 862 5.89 2.71 26.14
CA THR A 862 4.63 3.45 25.98
C THR A 862 3.44 2.53 26.29
N THR A 863 2.22 2.88 25.86
CA THR A 863 1.04 2.01 25.91
C THR A 863 0.58 1.64 24.50
N GLU A 864 -0.29 0.63 24.37
CA GLU A 864 -0.74 0.16 23.04
C GLU A 864 -1.51 1.23 22.25
N CYS A 865 -2.18 2.18 22.92
CA CYS A 865 -2.84 3.31 22.27
C CYS A 865 -2.99 4.52 23.21
N SER A 866 -3.18 5.71 22.65
CA SER A 866 -3.72 6.86 23.37
C SER A 866 -5.24 6.94 23.18
N LEU A 867 -6.03 6.65 24.22
CA LEU A 867 -7.49 6.66 24.11
C LEU A 867 -8.04 8.09 24.20
N VAL A 868 -8.79 8.49 23.19
CA VAL A 868 -9.43 9.80 23.06
C VAL A 868 -10.94 9.64 23.06
N VAL A 869 -11.63 10.60 23.67
CA VAL A 869 -13.09 10.72 23.65
C VAL A 869 -13.52 12.03 23.01
N ARG A 870 -14.60 11.98 22.22
CA ARG A 870 -15.28 13.14 21.62
C ARG A 870 -16.76 13.14 21.93
N VAL A 871 -17.29 14.31 22.29
CA VAL A 871 -18.70 14.51 22.67
C VAL A 871 -19.09 15.97 22.44
N VAL A 872 -20.36 16.23 22.13
CA VAL A 872 -20.94 17.58 22.20
C VAL A 872 -21.65 17.73 23.54
N GLU A 873 -21.31 18.78 24.30
CA GLU A 873 -21.93 19.06 25.60
C GLU A 873 -22.26 20.56 25.68
N GLY A 874 -23.53 20.88 25.93
CA GLY A 874 -24.00 22.28 25.95
C GLY A 874 -23.80 23.00 24.61
N GLY A 875 -23.90 22.29 23.48
CA GLY A 875 -23.67 22.84 22.13
C GLY A 875 -22.19 23.08 21.78
N VAL A 876 -21.26 22.60 22.61
CA VAL A 876 -19.81 22.75 22.38
C VAL A 876 -19.18 21.38 22.18
N SER A 877 -18.40 21.23 21.11
CA SER A 877 -17.58 20.03 20.89
C SER A 877 -16.44 19.99 21.92
N ARG A 878 -16.35 18.89 22.66
CA ARG A 878 -15.32 18.64 23.68
C ARG A 878 -14.52 17.40 23.33
N GLY A 879 -13.23 17.42 23.68
CA GLY A 879 -12.36 16.27 23.59
C GLY A 879 -11.64 16.00 24.91
N LEU A 880 -11.41 14.73 25.19
CA LEU A 880 -10.76 14.25 26.40
C LEU A 880 -9.73 13.18 26.04
N VAL A 881 -8.61 13.13 26.75
CA VAL A 881 -7.60 12.06 26.64
C VAL A 881 -7.59 11.25 27.91
N TYR A 882 -7.58 9.92 27.80
CA TYR A 882 -7.43 9.04 28.93
C TYR A 882 -6.01 9.11 29.49
N ASN A 883 -5.88 9.36 30.79
CA ASN A 883 -4.63 9.27 31.54
C ASN A 883 -4.64 7.97 32.36
N PRO A 884 -3.82 6.96 31.98
CA PRO A 884 -3.76 5.68 32.70
C PRO A 884 -3.35 5.82 34.18
N ALA A 885 -2.47 6.76 34.50
CA ALA A 885 -2.00 6.95 35.88
C ALA A 885 -3.08 7.54 36.80
N ALA A 886 -3.91 8.45 36.27
CA ALA A 886 -5.03 9.03 37.01
C ALA A 886 -6.30 8.17 36.93
N ASN A 887 -6.32 7.16 36.06
CA ASN A 887 -7.52 6.39 35.69
C ASN A 887 -8.72 7.29 35.35
N ALA A 888 -8.45 8.38 34.62
CA ALA A 888 -9.44 9.41 34.32
C ALA A 888 -9.19 10.01 32.93
N PHE A 889 -10.26 10.55 32.34
CA PHE A 889 -10.22 11.35 31.12
C PHE A 889 -9.94 12.81 31.45
N VAL A 890 -8.97 13.41 30.77
CA VAL A 890 -8.48 14.77 31.02
C VAL A 890 -8.83 15.68 29.84
N ALA A 891 -9.44 16.82 30.12
CA ALA A 891 -9.74 17.88 29.14
C ALA A 891 -8.55 18.82 28.93
N SER A 892 -8.64 19.72 27.94
CA SER A 892 -7.59 20.71 27.66
C SER A 892 -7.37 21.72 28.78
N ASP A 893 -8.38 21.98 29.62
CA ASP A 893 -8.29 22.83 30.82
C ASP A 893 -7.76 22.08 32.06
N GLY A 894 -7.40 20.81 31.91
CA GLY A 894 -6.91 19.95 33.01
C GLY A 894 -8.01 19.32 33.87
N SER A 895 -9.29 19.64 33.64
CA SER A 895 -10.39 19.00 34.35
C SER A 895 -10.44 17.50 34.06
N GLN A 896 -10.81 16.71 35.06
CA GLN A 896 -10.83 15.25 34.99
C GLN A 896 -12.24 14.70 35.11
N ARG A 897 -12.55 13.66 34.32
CA ARG A 897 -13.79 12.89 34.40
C ARG A 897 -13.46 11.42 34.55
N SER A 898 -14.11 10.74 35.48
CA SER A 898 -14.05 9.28 35.53
C SER A 898 -14.66 8.68 34.27
N GLU A 899 -14.29 7.43 33.99
CA GLU A 899 -14.85 6.68 32.86
C GLU A 899 -16.39 6.59 32.92
N VAL A 900 -16.93 6.36 34.12
CA VAL A 900 -18.38 6.33 34.39
C VAL A 900 -19.03 7.68 34.07
N ALA A 901 -18.39 8.78 34.48
CA ALA A 901 -18.89 10.12 34.18
C ALA A 901 -18.90 10.38 32.67
N VAL A 902 -17.87 9.94 31.94
CA VAL A 902 -17.86 10.06 30.47
C VAL A 902 -18.99 9.27 29.83
N ARG A 903 -19.23 8.01 30.25
CA ARG A 903 -20.36 7.22 29.74
C ARG A 903 -21.71 7.88 29.99
N SER A 904 -21.89 8.49 31.16
CA SER A 904 -23.17 9.12 31.51
C SER A 904 -23.55 10.27 30.58
N LEU A 905 -22.58 10.90 29.90
CA LEU A 905 -22.86 11.96 28.93
C LEU A 905 -23.73 11.47 27.79
N ALA A 906 -23.54 10.22 27.35
CA ALA A 906 -24.27 9.63 26.23
C ALA A 906 -25.74 9.36 26.53
N THR A 907 -26.17 9.46 27.79
CA THR A 907 -27.59 9.28 28.17
C THR A 907 -28.46 10.47 27.76
N VAL A 908 -27.83 11.62 27.48
CA VAL A 908 -28.50 12.81 26.98
C VAL A 908 -28.53 12.76 25.45
N PRO A 909 -29.72 12.81 24.80
CA PRO A 909 -29.82 12.89 23.35
C PRO A 909 -29.02 14.08 22.80
N GLY A 910 -28.26 13.86 21.72
CA GLY A 910 -27.37 14.88 21.16
C GLY A 910 -25.96 14.93 21.76
N GLN A 911 -25.66 14.08 22.74
CA GLN A 911 -24.34 13.98 23.37
C GLN A 911 -23.71 12.59 23.20
N GLU A 912 -23.84 12.02 22.00
CA GLU A 912 -23.19 10.76 21.64
C GLU A 912 -21.67 10.86 21.88
N VAL A 913 -21.10 9.79 22.46
CA VAL A 913 -19.71 9.77 22.92
C VAL A 913 -18.91 8.81 22.04
N THR A 914 -17.95 9.34 21.28
CA THR A 914 -17.08 8.53 20.41
C THR A 914 -15.74 8.28 21.09
N TYR A 915 -15.36 7.01 21.23
CA TYR A 915 -14.06 6.56 21.74
C TYR A 915 -13.15 6.18 20.57
N THR A 916 -11.87 6.58 20.62
CA THR A 916 -10.87 6.30 19.58
C THR A 916 -9.53 5.91 20.20
N CYS A 917 -8.97 4.76 19.85
CA CYS A 917 -7.57 4.45 20.15
C CYS A 917 -6.66 5.13 19.10
N ALA A 918 -6.03 6.24 19.46
CA ALA A 918 -5.05 6.91 18.61
C ALA A 918 -3.64 6.29 18.74
N PRO A 919 -2.74 6.52 17.78
CA PRO A 919 -1.33 6.21 17.95
C PRO A 919 -0.78 6.82 19.24
N PRO A 920 0.06 6.08 20.00
CA PRO A 920 0.68 6.61 21.21
C PRO A 920 1.38 7.95 20.95
N GLY A 921 1.16 8.94 21.82
CA GLY A 921 1.70 10.30 21.67
C GLY A 921 0.80 11.26 20.89
N SER A 922 -0.09 10.76 20.03
CA SER A 922 -1.00 11.60 19.23
C SER A 922 -2.29 12.02 19.96
N GLY A 923 -2.58 11.44 21.14
CA GLY A 923 -3.85 11.61 21.85
C GLY A 923 -4.23 13.07 22.14
N SER A 924 -3.34 13.85 22.74
CA SER A 924 -3.61 15.25 23.10
C SER A 924 -3.90 16.12 21.89
N ARG A 925 -3.12 15.98 20.82
CA ARG A 925 -3.37 16.67 19.54
C ARG A 925 -4.75 16.30 19.00
N ILE A 926 -5.06 15.00 18.95
CA ILE A 926 -6.33 14.48 18.43
C ILE A 926 -7.52 14.84 19.33
N ALA A 927 -7.32 15.18 20.61
CA ALA A 927 -8.39 15.55 21.55
C ALA A 927 -8.60 17.06 21.70
N PHE A 928 -7.56 17.88 21.54
CA PHE A 928 -7.62 19.31 21.86
C PHE A 928 -7.48 20.22 20.64
N ASP A 929 -6.76 19.76 19.60
CA ASP A 929 -6.37 20.60 18.45
C ASP A 929 -7.13 20.28 17.16
N SER A 930 -8.20 19.47 17.25
CA SER A 930 -8.99 19.07 16.08
C SER A 930 -9.79 20.24 15.52
#